data_AF-A0A2A4Z4X5-F1
#
_entry.id   AF-A0A2A4Z4X5-F1
#
_cell.length_a   1.000
_cell.length_b   1.000
_cell.length_c   1.000
_cell.angle_alpha   90.00
_cell.angle_beta   90.00
_cell.angle_gamma   90.00
#
_symmetry.space_group_name_H-M   'P 1'
#
loop_
_entity.id
_entity.type
_entity.pdbx_description
1 polymer ?
#
loop_
_entity_poly.entity_id
_entity_poly.type
_entity_poly.pdbx_seq_one_letter_code
_entity_poly.pdbx_strand_id
1 'polypeptide(L)'
;MDLARMASTAATKTPRKAVKKPIAKKPARKTAAPKRKKPTINQTTKTKNRTKAKTKQQPLLWRAIKFTSYWLSFLAALGFIAGMAVFFYYSMDLPNPDTLKMPKSVPTITITSSDGEVLTHRAAQQSGHIAVKLLPLHTKQALIAIEDRSFYSHNGVNVFGIARAAFTNLVKGTSHGGSTLTQQLAKMLYLKPEKKLKRKVQEAMLAVWLESKYSKEKLLELYFNRAYYGAGANGIEAAAQKYFDKSARYLTLSESALLAGLMKAPSAYNPLRHPEKAKARQKLVLNAMREEGYIDAAQMQQAVNAELGLRHTNVASQGQYAADWVMRDMRGIAGDLTGDIMVEATIDPYLQQVAENALNNVMAENGEKYQVKQAALILMSKNGAVRAMVGGRDYGKSSFNRVINAKRQPGSSFKPFVYLAALEKGFTPISIMNDAPVSFKNWKPKNYNNKYYGNVTLRESLAKSMNSVAIRLARNVGAGKVIATARRLGISSDLKKNLSIALGTSEVSLHELTNAYLPFMNGGFAAEAHIVSRITDSDGGEIYTHRNNTSDRLISQKHAQQMKDMLFAVTDWGTGKRARIDGFQAFGKTGTTQNYKDGWFIGFTSEYIAGVWVGNDDNTPTKKVTGGNLPTQIWHDLMNEIHNGLTDDDGFTTGGTDESAISQDDAIANLLNN
;
A
#
# COMPACT_ATOMS: atom_id res chain seq x y z
N MET A 1 -40.98 25.94 5.96
CA MET A 1 -40.09 26.74 5.09
C MET A 1 -39.11 25.77 4.45
N ASP A 2 -39.46 24.95 3.45
CA ASP A 2 -40.42 25.08 2.32
C ASP A 2 -39.81 25.72 1.06
N LEU A 3 -40.30 25.29 -0.11
CA LEU A 3 -39.90 25.59 -1.50
C LEU A 3 -38.55 25.05 -2.03
N ALA A 4 -38.39 24.73 -3.34
CA ALA A 4 -39.07 23.68 -4.13
C ALA A 4 -38.53 23.57 -5.58
N ARG A 5 -38.26 22.32 -6.06
CA ARG A 5 -38.22 21.87 -7.49
C ARG A 5 -37.21 22.62 -8.41
N MET A 6 -36.94 22.33 -9.69
CA MET A 6 -37.30 21.31 -10.72
C MET A 6 -35.96 20.81 -11.36
N ALA A 7 -35.74 19.65 -12.00
CA ALA A 7 -36.54 18.57 -12.62
C ALA A 7 -36.73 18.62 -14.17
N SER A 8 -35.93 17.81 -14.88
CA SER A 8 -36.26 17.05 -16.13
C SER A 8 -35.89 17.56 -17.55
N THR A 9 -35.77 16.58 -18.46
CA THR A 9 -35.53 16.57 -19.94
C THR A 9 -34.08 16.86 -20.42
N ALA A 10 -33.41 16.10 -21.32
CA ALA A 10 -33.73 15.12 -22.38
C ALA A 10 -34.13 15.73 -23.75
N ALA A 11 -33.65 15.31 -24.94
CA ALA A 11 -32.56 14.37 -25.32
C ALA A 11 -32.22 14.47 -26.85
N THR A 12 -31.36 13.57 -27.34
CA THR A 12 -31.25 13.01 -28.72
C THR A 12 -30.54 13.73 -29.90
N LYS A 13 -29.59 12.96 -30.48
CA LYS A 13 -29.35 12.65 -31.92
C LYS A 13 -28.56 13.59 -32.87
N THR A 14 -27.44 13.02 -33.35
CA THR A 14 -26.70 13.16 -34.62
C THR A 14 -27.48 12.59 -35.84
N PRO A 15 -26.95 12.50 -37.09
CA PRO A 15 -25.93 13.28 -37.85
C PRO A 15 -26.31 13.57 -39.36
N ARG A 16 -25.52 14.37 -40.12
CA ARG A 16 -24.85 13.98 -41.43
C ARG A 16 -24.38 15.13 -42.37
N LYS A 17 -23.21 14.89 -43.00
CA LYS A 17 -22.70 15.23 -44.37
C LYS A 17 -23.23 16.45 -45.19
N ALA A 18 -22.34 17.43 -45.39
CA ALA A 18 -21.71 17.90 -46.67
C ALA A 18 -22.50 18.17 -47.98
N VAL A 19 -22.12 19.26 -48.70
CA VAL A 19 -21.90 19.36 -50.18
C VAL A 19 -21.15 20.69 -50.52
N LYS A 20 -20.77 20.95 -51.79
CA LYS A 20 -19.82 22.02 -52.26
C LYS A 20 -20.46 23.08 -53.22
N LYS A 21 -19.70 24.19 -53.45
CA LYS A 21 -19.66 25.07 -54.67
C LYS A 21 -20.87 26.02 -54.89
N PRO A 22 -20.86 26.99 -55.87
CA PRO A 22 -19.75 27.53 -56.72
C PRO A 22 -19.70 29.08 -57.01
N ILE A 23 -18.49 29.59 -57.36
CA ILE A 23 -18.12 30.50 -58.50
C ILE A 23 -18.91 31.82 -58.80
N ALA A 24 -18.18 32.97 -58.91
CA ALA A 24 -18.56 34.11 -59.76
C ALA A 24 -17.37 34.93 -60.38
N LYS A 25 -17.47 36.28 -60.49
CA LYS A 25 -16.88 37.16 -61.56
C LYS A 25 -16.35 38.52 -61.00
N LYS A 26 -15.43 39.34 -61.56
CA LYS A 26 -15.00 39.82 -62.93
C LYS A 26 -15.80 41.04 -63.47
N PRO A 27 -15.27 41.93 -64.38
CA PRO A 27 -13.87 42.21 -64.82
C PRO A 27 -13.47 43.68 -65.27
N ALA A 28 -12.21 43.84 -65.77
CA ALA A 28 -11.73 44.77 -66.86
C ALA A 28 -11.25 46.21 -66.50
N ARG A 29 -10.50 46.99 -67.34
CA ARG A 29 -10.20 46.91 -68.81
C ARG A 29 -8.93 47.69 -69.32
N LYS A 30 -7.95 47.00 -69.96
CA LYS A 30 -6.99 47.40 -71.07
C LYS A 30 -6.16 48.72 -70.94
N THR A 31 -5.22 49.18 -71.80
CA THR A 31 -4.59 48.89 -73.15
C THR A 31 -3.06 49.24 -73.09
N ALA A 32 -2.06 48.66 -73.79
CA ALA A 32 -1.77 48.47 -75.25
C ALA A 32 -1.35 49.79 -75.99
N ALA A 33 -0.34 49.92 -76.90
CA ALA A 33 0.65 48.98 -77.50
C ALA A 33 1.94 49.69 -78.12
N PRO A 34 2.49 49.43 -79.35
CA PRO A 34 3.68 48.55 -79.56
C PRO A 34 4.81 48.93 -80.59
N LYS A 35 5.92 48.14 -80.58
CA LYS A 35 6.90 47.85 -81.70
C LYS A 35 7.82 49.01 -82.17
N ARG A 36 8.97 48.84 -82.88
CA ARG A 36 9.73 47.71 -83.51
C ARG A 36 11.26 47.93 -83.20
N LYS A 37 12.37 47.48 -83.83
CA LYS A 37 12.81 46.67 -85.01
C LYS A 37 14.24 46.07 -84.72
N LYS A 38 14.95 45.55 -85.73
CA LYS A 38 16.41 45.20 -85.87
C LYS A 38 16.78 45.31 -87.38
N PRO A 39 18.04 45.17 -87.84
CA PRO A 39 19.37 45.29 -87.22
C PRO A 39 20.08 46.61 -87.73
N THR A 40 21.37 46.81 -88.10
CA THR A 40 22.58 45.98 -88.35
C THR A 40 23.90 46.80 -88.35
N ILE A 41 25.05 46.12 -88.07
CA ILE A 41 26.47 46.34 -88.48
C ILE A 41 26.93 47.70 -89.07
N ASN A 42 27.93 48.37 -88.45
CA ASN A 42 29.34 48.28 -88.90
C ASN A 42 30.38 48.76 -87.84
N GLN A 43 31.67 48.53 -88.09
CA GLN A 43 32.81 48.89 -87.23
C GLN A 43 33.49 50.22 -87.62
N THR A 44 34.15 50.90 -86.67
CA THR A 44 35.53 51.43 -86.81
C THR A 44 36.09 51.92 -85.47
N THR A 45 37.39 52.23 -85.40
CA THR A 45 38.14 52.52 -84.17
C THR A 45 38.69 53.95 -84.13
N LYS A 46 38.81 54.56 -82.93
CA LYS A 46 40.07 55.17 -82.42
C LYS A 46 40.00 55.87 -81.04
N THR A 47 40.96 55.49 -80.18
CA THR A 47 41.75 56.29 -79.21
C THR A 47 41.13 57.15 -78.08
N LYS A 48 41.57 56.77 -76.85
CA LYS A 48 42.26 57.57 -75.80
C LYS A 48 41.48 58.33 -74.70
N ASN A 49 41.78 57.85 -73.48
CA ASN A 49 42.22 58.59 -72.28
C ASN A 49 41.22 59.02 -71.17
N ARG A 50 41.43 58.40 -70.00
CA ARG A 50 41.55 58.96 -68.62
C ARG A 50 40.47 59.96 -68.15
N THR A 51 39.88 59.79 -66.97
CA THR A 51 40.57 59.57 -65.67
C THR A 51 39.94 58.49 -64.77
N LYS A 52 40.59 58.18 -63.64
CA LYS A 52 40.17 57.14 -62.68
C LYS A 52 39.59 57.79 -61.41
N ALA A 53 38.38 57.39 -61.00
CA ALA A 53 37.93 57.48 -59.61
C ALA A 53 38.09 56.10 -58.93
N LYS A 54 38.78 56.03 -57.79
CA LYS A 54 39.00 54.77 -57.04
C LYS A 54 37.90 54.53 -56.01
N THR A 55 36.82 53.84 -56.39
CA THR A 55 35.82 53.37 -55.41
C THR A 55 36.39 52.23 -54.57
N LYS A 56 36.62 52.49 -53.27
CA LYS A 56 37.31 51.59 -52.34
C LYS A 56 36.40 50.45 -51.87
N GLN A 57 36.24 49.41 -52.70
CA GLN A 57 35.46 48.21 -52.34
C GLN A 57 36.10 47.48 -51.14
N GLN A 58 35.33 47.25 -50.07
CA GLN A 58 35.74 46.38 -48.97
C GLN A 58 35.53 44.90 -49.37
N PRO A 59 36.40 43.97 -48.93
CA PRO A 59 36.34 42.57 -49.34
C PRO A 59 35.07 41.87 -48.83
N LEU A 60 34.48 41.03 -49.69
CA LEU A 60 33.23 40.29 -49.44
C LEU A 60 33.23 39.48 -48.13
N LEU A 61 34.37 38.93 -47.73
CA LEU A 61 34.55 38.22 -46.45
C LEU A 61 34.14 39.05 -45.22
N TRP A 62 34.47 40.34 -45.18
CA TRP A 62 34.09 41.21 -44.05
C TRP A 62 32.59 41.52 -44.03
N ARG A 63 31.92 41.52 -45.19
CA ARG A 63 30.46 41.57 -45.27
C ARG A 63 29.83 40.26 -44.80
N ALA A 64 30.37 39.12 -45.21
CA ALA A 64 29.90 37.80 -44.78
C ALA A 64 30.01 37.64 -43.25
N ILE A 65 31.15 37.99 -42.65
CA ILE A 65 31.37 37.91 -41.19
C ILE A 65 30.42 38.83 -40.42
N LYS A 66 30.24 40.09 -40.88
CA LYS A 66 29.27 41.01 -40.24
C LYS A 66 27.82 40.57 -40.42
N PHE A 67 27.49 39.91 -41.53
CA PHE A 67 26.17 39.35 -41.78
C PHE A 67 25.90 38.14 -40.88
N THR A 68 26.84 37.19 -40.77
CA THR A 68 26.68 36.04 -39.86
C THR A 68 26.66 36.46 -38.40
N SER A 69 27.50 37.42 -37.97
CA SER A 69 27.43 37.93 -36.59
C SER A 69 26.11 38.65 -36.32
N TYR A 70 25.61 39.46 -37.26
CA TYR A 70 24.31 40.11 -37.14
C TYR A 70 23.15 39.10 -37.03
N TRP A 71 23.12 38.07 -37.89
CA TRP A 71 22.10 37.02 -37.80
C TRP A 71 22.22 36.18 -36.54
N LEU A 72 23.43 35.91 -36.04
CA LEU A 72 23.63 35.19 -34.78
C LEU A 72 23.13 36.02 -33.58
N SER A 73 23.43 37.32 -33.55
CA SER A 73 22.90 38.25 -32.55
C SER A 73 21.37 38.42 -32.65
N PHE A 74 20.81 38.47 -33.86
CA PHE A 74 19.38 38.54 -34.10
C PHE A 74 18.66 37.26 -33.63
N LEU A 75 19.21 36.09 -33.93
CA LEU A 75 18.69 34.80 -33.44
C LEU A 75 18.81 34.67 -31.91
N ALA A 76 19.90 35.18 -31.31
CA ALA A 76 20.04 35.25 -29.86
C ALA A 76 19.01 36.18 -29.21
N ALA A 77 18.78 37.37 -29.78
CA ALA A 77 17.75 38.31 -29.33
C ALA A 77 16.33 37.74 -29.49
N LEU A 78 16.03 37.10 -30.62
CA LEU A 78 14.74 36.44 -30.86
C LEU A 78 14.53 35.27 -29.90
N GLY A 79 15.58 34.48 -29.62
CA GLY A 79 15.56 33.41 -28.61
C GLY A 79 15.38 33.94 -27.19
N PHE A 80 15.98 35.09 -26.85
CA PHE A 80 15.77 35.76 -25.57
C PHE A 80 14.33 36.28 -25.42
N ILE A 81 13.78 36.91 -26.46
CA ILE A 81 12.38 37.37 -26.49
C ILE A 81 11.40 36.18 -26.37
N ALA A 82 11.66 35.08 -27.08
CA ALA A 82 10.88 33.85 -26.95
C ALA A 82 10.99 33.24 -25.54
N GLY A 83 12.19 33.25 -24.93
CA GLY A 83 12.42 32.84 -23.55
C GLY A 83 11.67 33.71 -22.53
N MET A 84 11.68 35.03 -22.71
CA MET A 84 10.91 36.00 -21.93
C MET A 84 9.40 35.75 -22.07
N ALA A 85 8.88 35.55 -23.28
CA ALA A 85 7.47 35.24 -23.50
C ALA A 85 7.05 33.92 -22.83
N VAL A 86 7.89 32.89 -22.89
CA VAL A 86 7.69 31.61 -22.18
C VAL A 86 7.74 31.80 -20.65
N PHE A 87 8.66 32.62 -20.14
CA PHE A 87 8.79 32.94 -18.72
C PHE A 87 7.53 33.64 -18.18
N PHE A 88 7.07 34.71 -18.85
CA PHE A 88 5.85 35.43 -18.46
C PHE A 88 4.58 34.59 -18.62
N TYR A 89 4.47 33.80 -19.69
CA TYR A 89 3.31 32.92 -19.90
C TYR A 89 3.15 31.88 -18.77
N TYR A 90 4.26 31.30 -18.29
CA TYR A 90 4.21 30.34 -17.18
C TYR A 90 4.30 30.99 -15.78
N SER A 91 4.70 32.26 -15.64
CA SER A 91 4.69 32.94 -14.33
C SER A 91 3.28 33.19 -13.80
N MET A 92 2.29 33.35 -14.69
CA MET A 92 0.88 33.53 -14.33
C MET A 92 0.21 32.23 -13.84
N ASP A 93 0.88 31.08 -14.00
CA ASP A 93 0.43 29.73 -13.62
C ASP A 93 1.46 29.08 -12.68
N LEU A 94 2.06 29.89 -11.80
CA LEU A 94 2.85 29.46 -10.65
C LEU A 94 2.00 29.52 -9.36
N PRO A 95 2.22 28.60 -8.40
CA PRO A 95 1.67 28.74 -7.05
C PRO A 95 2.13 30.07 -6.41
N ASN A 96 1.22 30.78 -5.73
CA ASN A 96 1.53 32.06 -5.09
C ASN A 96 2.68 31.88 -4.06
N PRO A 97 3.84 32.55 -4.23
CA PRO A 97 5.01 32.42 -3.34
C PRO A 97 4.75 32.65 -1.85
N ASP A 98 3.75 33.45 -1.48
CA ASP A 98 3.42 33.74 -0.08
C ASP A 98 2.52 32.66 0.55
N THR A 99 1.86 31.86 -0.29
CA THR A 99 1.19 30.61 0.13
C THR A 99 2.17 29.44 0.27
N LEU A 100 3.38 29.55 -0.30
CA LEU A 100 4.45 28.54 -0.19
C LEU A 100 5.16 28.61 1.17
N LYS A 101 4.40 28.46 2.25
CA LYS A 101 4.93 28.20 3.59
C LYS A 101 5.67 26.86 3.56
N MET A 102 6.87 26.83 4.13
CA MET A 102 7.61 25.57 4.29
C MET A 102 6.83 24.65 5.24
N PRO A 103 6.73 23.34 4.96
CA PRO A 103 6.19 22.40 5.92
C PRO A 103 6.93 22.53 7.25
N LYS A 104 6.18 22.52 8.37
CA LYS A 104 6.78 22.29 9.69
C LYS A 104 7.52 20.94 9.68
N SER A 105 8.45 20.75 10.61
CA SER A 105 9.12 19.46 10.82
C SER A 105 8.08 18.35 10.86
N VAL A 106 8.26 17.33 9.99
CA VAL A 106 7.37 16.18 9.93
C VAL A 106 7.45 15.46 11.28
N PRO A 107 6.34 15.27 11.99
CA PRO A 107 6.38 14.63 13.29
C PRO A 107 6.76 13.16 13.21
N THR A 108 7.42 12.67 14.24
CA THR A 108 7.85 11.29 14.43
C THR A 108 6.83 10.56 15.28
N ILE A 109 6.32 9.45 14.78
CA ILE A 109 5.52 8.49 15.53
C ILE A 109 6.45 7.39 16.02
N THR A 110 6.49 7.17 17.32
CA THR A 110 7.08 5.97 17.92
C THR A 110 5.95 4.99 18.23
N ILE A 111 6.00 3.79 17.65
CA ILE A 111 5.04 2.72 17.94
C ILE A 111 5.71 1.75 18.91
N THR A 112 5.12 1.59 20.09
CA THR A 112 5.53 0.62 21.12
C THR A 112 4.59 -0.57 21.19
N SER A 113 5.06 -1.70 21.72
CA SER A 113 4.26 -2.86 22.10
C SER A 113 3.64 -2.69 23.49
N SER A 114 2.80 -3.64 23.91
CA SER A 114 2.09 -3.58 25.20
C SER A 114 2.97 -3.74 26.45
N ASP A 115 4.26 -4.05 26.27
CA ASP A 115 5.31 -4.06 27.28
C ASP A 115 6.14 -2.76 27.31
N GLY A 116 5.95 -1.86 26.34
CA GLY A 116 6.70 -0.62 26.16
C GLY A 116 7.94 -0.71 25.26
N GLU A 117 8.31 -1.88 24.73
CA GLU A 117 9.39 -1.96 23.74
C GLU A 117 9.02 -1.21 22.45
N VAL A 118 10.01 -0.62 21.77
CA VAL A 118 9.76 0.09 20.50
C VAL A 118 9.70 -0.91 19.34
N LEU A 119 8.48 -1.33 18.99
CA LEU A 119 8.22 -2.11 17.78
C LEU A 119 8.81 -1.43 16.53
N THR A 120 8.56 -0.13 16.36
CA THR A 120 9.17 0.64 15.25
C THR A 120 8.96 2.15 15.36
N HIS A 121 9.93 2.94 14.89
CA HIS A 121 9.70 4.35 14.57
C HIS A 121 9.12 4.51 13.15
N ARG A 122 8.22 5.49 12.99
CA ARG A 122 7.58 5.90 11.73
C ARG A 122 7.47 7.43 11.72
N ALA A 123 8.13 8.13 10.81
CA ALA A 123 7.75 9.52 10.59
C ALA A 123 6.30 9.58 10.06
N ALA A 124 5.45 10.44 10.64
CA ALA A 124 4.02 10.59 10.27
C ALA A 124 3.82 10.89 8.78
N GLN A 125 4.78 11.60 8.20
CA GLN A 125 4.95 11.77 6.75
C GLN A 125 6.33 11.30 6.25
N GLN A 126 6.76 10.13 6.72
CA GLN A 126 7.81 9.28 6.13
C GLN A 126 9.24 9.85 6.05
N SER A 127 9.49 11.04 6.61
CA SER A 127 10.77 11.76 6.68
C SER A 127 11.10 12.19 8.10
N GLY A 128 12.04 11.52 8.78
CA GLY A 128 12.65 12.06 10.01
C GLY A 128 13.58 13.24 9.68
N HIS A 129 13.50 14.35 10.42
CA HIS A 129 14.31 15.55 10.14
C HIS A 129 15.67 15.51 10.86
N ILE A 130 16.74 15.59 10.09
CA ILE A 130 18.10 15.86 10.59
C ILE A 130 18.63 17.17 10.01
N ALA A 131 19.15 18.03 10.88
CA ALA A 131 19.79 19.27 10.47
C ALA A 131 21.09 19.00 9.70
N VAL A 132 21.31 19.67 8.56
CA VAL A 132 22.41 19.35 7.62
C VAL A 132 23.81 19.56 8.23
N LYS A 133 23.90 20.39 9.27
CA LYS A 133 25.11 20.60 10.08
C LYS A 133 25.54 19.38 10.88
N LEU A 134 24.61 18.45 11.18
CA LEU A 134 24.85 17.20 11.91
C LEU A 134 25.20 16.02 10.99
N LEU A 135 25.09 16.19 9.67
CA LEU A 135 25.52 15.20 8.69
C LEU A 135 27.04 15.31 8.46
N PRO A 136 27.76 14.18 8.38
CA PRO A 136 29.18 14.14 8.03
C PRO A 136 29.50 14.90 6.72
N LEU A 137 30.71 15.44 6.60
CA LEU A 137 31.11 16.25 5.46
C LEU A 137 31.02 15.46 4.13
N HIS A 138 31.51 14.22 4.15
CA HIS A 138 31.46 13.31 3.00
C HIS A 138 30.03 12.98 2.56
N THR A 139 29.03 13.04 3.45
CA THR A 139 27.62 12.84 3.09
C THR A 139 27.10 13.95 2.18
N LYS A 140 27.46 15.20 2.48
CA LYS A 140 27.11 16.38 1.67
C LYS A 140 27.86 16.35 0.32
N GLN A 141 29.16 16.06 0.37
CA GLN A 141 30.02 15.91 -0.80
C GLN A 141 29.57 14.79 -1.76
N ALA A 142 29.12 13.64 -1.25
CA ALA A 142 28.66 12.51 -2.05
C ALA A 142 27.47 12.86 -2.96
N LEU A 143 26.51 13.61 -2.43
CA LEU A 143 25.36 14.10 -3.20
C LEU A 143 25.78 15.13 -4.26
N ILE A 144 26.58 16.12 -3.86
CA ILE A 144 27.04 17.21 -4.72
C ILE A 144 27.85 16.66 -5.90
N ALA A 145 28.80 15.76 -5.66
CA ALA A 145 29.67 15.22 -6.71
C ALA A 145 28.93 14.45 -7.82
N ILE A 146 27.81 13.77 -7.49
CA ILE A 146 27.07 12.92 -8.44
C ILE A 146 25.84 13.57 -9.07
N GLU A 147 25.14 14.47 -8.38
CA GLU A 147 23.95 15.14 -8.92
C GLU A 147 24.20 16.60 -9.37
N ASP A 148 25.06 17.37 -8.68
CA ASP A 148 25.26 18.80 -8.98
C ASP A 148 26.61 19.38 -8.50
N ARG A 149 27.66 19.09 -9.25
CA ARG A 149 29.04 19.60 -9.02
C ARG A 149 29.12 21.13 -8.93
N SER A 150 28.15 21.81 -9.54
CA SER A 150 28.02 23.27 -9.58
C SER A 150 27.22 23.87 -8.41
N PHE A 151 26.80 23.07 -7.44
CA PHE A 151 25.75 23.47 -6.49
C PHE A 151 26.02 24.80 -5.78
N TYR A 152 27.25 25.10 -5.36
CA TYR A 152 27.56 26.36 -4.67
C TYR A 152 27.76 27.59 -5.60
N SER A 153 27.88 27.41 -6.91
CA SER A 153 28.26 28.49 -7.86
C SER A 153 27.15 28.95 -8.81
N HIS A 154 25.99 28.30 -8.83
CA HIS A 154 24.81 28.75 -9.58
C HIS A 154 23.75 29.39 -8.69
N ASN A 155 22.85 30.20 -9.28
CA ASN A 155 21.64 30.72 -8.64
C ASN A 155 20.39 30.03 -9.23
N GLY A 156 19.98 28.93 -8.62
CA GLY A 156 18.86 28.04 -8.97
C GLY A 156 19.09 27.17 -10.19
N VAL A 157 19.75 27.69 -11.23
CA VAL A 157 19.88 27.06 -12.54
C VAL A 157 21.31 27.19 -13.07
N ASN A 158 21.96 26.06 -13.32
CA ASN A 158 23.27 26.05 -14.00
C ASN A 158 23.11 26.19 -15.52
N VAL A 159 23.15 27.44 -16.01
CA VAL A 159 23.07 27.78 -17.44
C VAL A 159 24.18 27.12 -18.26
N PHE A 160 25.43 27.14 -17.76
CA PHE A 160 26.57 26.51 -18.43
C PHE A 160 26.45 24.98 -18.45
N GLY A 161 25.87 24.38 -17.40
CA GLY A 161 25.56 22.95 -17.32
C GLY A 161 24.48 22.53 -18.33
N ILE A 162 23.45 23.35 -18.53
CA ILE A 162 22.42 23.13 -19.56
C ILE A 162 23.04 23.23 -20.97
N ALA A 163 23.86 24.25 -21.24
CA ALA A 163 24.54 24.42 -22.52
C ALA A 163 25.51 23.26 -22.81
N ARG A 164 26.31 22.85 -21.81
CA ARG A 164 27.21 21.70 -21.88
C ARG A 164 26.43 20.41 -22.14
N ALA A 165 25.33 20.16 -21.42
CA ALA A 165 24.49 18.99 -21.60
C ALA A 165 23.86 18.95 -23.00
N ALA A 166 23.34 20.07 -23.51
CA ALA A 166 22.79 20.16 -24.86
C ALA A 166 23.85 19.80 -25.92
N PHE A 167 25.07 20.33 -25.79
CA PHE A 167 26.18 20.01 -26.68
C PHE A 167 26.62 18.53 -26.58
N THR A 168 26.77 17.97 -25.38
CA THR A 168 27.14 16.55 -25.21
C THR A 168 26.06 15.60 -25.70
N ASN A 169 24.78 15.94 -25.53
CA ASN A 169 23.67 15.13 -26.01
C ASN A 169 23.63 15.12 -27.55
N LEU A 170 23.94 16.25 -28.20
CA LEU A 170 24.03 16.37 -29.66
C LEU A 170 25.24 15.63 -30.26
N VAL A 171 26.41 15.72 -29.60
CA VAL A 171 27.67 15.16 -30.12
C VAL A 171 27.89 13.68 -29.75
N LYS A 172 27.44 13.24 -28.56
CA LYS A 172 27.72 11.90 -28.02
C LYS A 172 26.48 11.00 -27.88
N GLY A 173 25.29 11.45 -28.29
CA GLY A 173 24.03 10.69 -28.23
C GLY A 173 23.59 10.21 -26.82
N THR A 174 24.28 10.63 -25.77
CA THR A 174 24.10 10.15 -24.39
C THR A 174 23.34 11.20 -23.58
N SER A 175 22.27 10.80 -22.90
CA SER A 175 21.42 11.72 -22.14
C SER A 175 22.03 12.11 -20.80
N HIS A 176 22.70 13.26 -20.76
CA HIS A 176 23.17 13.88 -19.53
C HIS A 176 22.11 14.86 -18.98
N GLY A 177 21.79 14.73 -17.68
CA GLY A 177 20.74 15.50 -17.03
C GLY A 177 21.24 16.84 -16.50
N GLY A 178 21.09 17.92 -17.27
CA GLY A 178 21.42 19.28 -16.83
C GLY A 178 20.38 19.90 -15.87
N SER A 179 20.03 19.21 -14.78
CA SER A 179 19.07 19.69 -13.76
C SER A 179 19.74 19.80 -12.40
N THR A 180 19.66 20.98 -11.77
CA THR A 180 20.28 21.27 -10.48
C THR A 180 19.57 20.59 -9.31
N LEU A 181 20.25 20.42 -8.17
CA LEU A 181 19.64 19.93 -6.92
C LEU A 181 18.41 20.75 -6.52
N THR A 182 18.46 22.08 -6.70
CA THR A 182 17.36 22.97 -6.35
C THR A 182 16.17 22.84 -7.31
N GLN A 183 16.39 22.55 -8.60
CA GLN A 183 15.30 22.14 -9.51
C GLN A 183 14.68 20.79 -9.10
N GLN A 184 15.51 19.84 -8.67
CA GLN A 184 15.02 18.56 -8.16
C GLN A 184 14.20 18.74 -6.87
N LEU A 185 14.59 19.66 -5.99
CA LEU A 185 13.86 20.04 -4.78
C LEU A 185 12.53 20.73 -5.11
N ALA A 186 12.52 21.72 -6.00
CA ALA A 186 11.29 22.41 -6.43
C ALA A 186 10.24 21.44 -7.01
N LYS A 187 10.69 20.48 -7.83
CA LYS A 187 9.90 19.35 -8.35
C LYS A 187 9.29 18.49 -7.24
N MET A 188 10.00 18.29 -6.12
CA MET A 188 9.58 17.44 -4.99
C MET A 188 8.68 18.17 -3.97
N LEU A 189 8.77 19.50 -3.87
CA LEU A 189 7.99 20.29 -2.91
C LEU A 189 6.66 20.79 -3.48
N TYR A 190 6.62 21.26 -4.74
CA TYR A 190 5.54 22.12 -5.21
C TYR A 190 4.84 21.67 -6.51
N LEU A 191 5.40 20.72 -7.27
CA LEU A 191 4.94 20.46 -8.64
C LEU A 191 4.28 19.08 -8.82
N LYS A 192 3.09 19.09 -9.44
CA LYS A 192 2.34 17.87 -9.79
C LYS A 192 2.85 17.25 -11.10
N PRO A 193 2.48 15.99 -11.43
CA PRO A 193 2.86 15.34 -12.68
C PRO A 193 2.20 15.95 -13.94
N GLU A 194 2.78 17.04 -14.46
CA GLU A 194 2.27 17.77 -15.64
C GLU A 194 3.08 17.55 -16.93
N LYS A 195 2.64 18.18 -18.04
CA LYS A 195 3.33 18.18 -19.34
C LYS A 195 4.81 18.58 -19.17
N LYS A 196 5.71 17.73 -19.66
CA LYS A 196 7.16 17.78 -19.38
C LYS A 196 7.80 19.17 -19.54
N LEU A 197 7.45 19.92 -20.59
CA LEU A 197 8.03 21.24 -20.85
C LEU A 197 7.56 22.32 -19.86
N LYS A 198 6.23 22.48 -19.65
CA LYS A 198 5.67 23.40 -18.65
C LYS A 198 6.31 23.17 -17.28
N ARG A 199 6.29 21.90 -16.83
CA ARG A 199 6.84 21.54 -15.52
C ARG A 199 8.33 21.87 -15.43
N LYS A 200 9.13 21.63 -16.48
CA LYS A 200 10.57 21.95 -16.47
C LYS A 200 10.86 23.46 -16.40
N VAL A 201 9.99 24.31 -16.95
CA VAL A 201 10.06 25.77 -16.79
C VAL A 201 9.71 26.16 -15.34
N GLN A 202 8.61 25.63 -14.79
CA GLN A 202 8.23 25.86 -13.39
C GLN A 202 9.31 25.37 -12.40
N GLU A 203 9.93 24.20 -12.66
CA GLU A 203 11.07 23.66 -11.90
C GLU A 203 12.23 24.67 -11.86
N ALA A 204 12.53 25.33 -12.97
CA ALA A 204 13.60 26.32 -13.07
C ALA A 204 13.26 27.63 -12.34
N MET A 205 12.05 28.15 -12.51
CA MET A 205 11.60 29.40 -11.88
C MET A 205 11.52 29.26 -10.35
N LEU A 206 10.94 28.17 -9.86
CA LEU A 206 10.88 27.86 -8.43
C LEU A 206 12.28 27.58 -7.84
N ALA A 207 13.22 27.07 -8.63
CA ALA A 207 14.61 26.92 -8.18
C ALA A 207 15.29 28.28 -7.96
N VAL A 208 15.16 29.23 -8.89
CA VAL A 208 15.70 30.60 -8.70
C VAL A 208 15.07 31.25 -7.47
N TRP A 209 13.74 31.13 -7.30
CA TRP A 209 13.04 31.65 -6.12
C TRP A 209 13.53 31.02 -4.81
N LEU A 210 13.68 29.70 -4.76
CA LEU A 210 14.19 28.98 -3.60
C LEU A 210 15.58 29.48 -3.16
N GLU A 211 16.49 29.74 -4.11
CA GLU A 211 17.84 30.23 -3.76
C GLU A 211 17.90 31.73 -3.43
N SER A 212 16.95 32.53 -3.95
CA SER A 212 16.80 33.92 -3.51
C SER A 212 16.27 34.06 -2.08
N LYS A 213 15.69 32.98 -1.51
CA LYS A 213 15.01 32.97 -0.20
C LYS A 213 15.68 32.10 0.87
N TYR A 214 16.48 31.10 0.48
CA TYR A 214 17.11 30.15 1.40
C TYR A 214 18.57 29.87 1.06
N SER A 215 19.42 29.69 2.08
CA SER A 215 20.84 29.38 1.90
C SER A 215 21.05 27.97 1.32
N LYS A 216 22.24 27.75 0.73
CA LYS A 216 22.64 26.46 0.14
C LYS A 216 22.56 25.30 1.13
N GLU A 217 22.90 25.56 2.39
CA GLU A 217 22.82 24.61 3.50
C GLU A 217 21.35 24.25 3.76
N LYS A 218 20.46 25.24 3.84
CA LYS A 218 19.03 24.97 4.09
C LYS A 218 18.39 24.21 2.93
N LEU A 219 18.81 24.46 1.69
CA LEU A 219 18.37 23.73 0.51
C LEU A 219 18.86 22.27 0.52
N LEU A 220 20.13 22.03 0.89
CA LEU A 220 20.64 20.67 1.12
C LEU A 220 19.88 19.98 2.26
N GLU A 221 19.57 20.67 3.35
CA GLU A 221 18.80 20.12 4.47
C GLU A 221 17.41 19.67 4.02
N LEU A 222 16.67 20.53 3.30
CA LEU A 222 15.37 20.18 2.75
C LEU A 222 15.47 19.00 1.78
N TYR A 223 16.50 18.98 0.93
CA TYR A 223 16.71 17.90 -0.03
C TYR A 223 17.02 16.56 0.65
N PHE A 224 18.00 16.53 1.56
CA PHE A 224 18.37 15.32 2.30
C PHE A 224 17.20 14.75 3.09
N ASN A 225 16.36 15.59 3.69
CA ASN A 225 15.18 15.18 4.46
C ASN A 225 13.96 14.83 3.59
N ARG A 226 13.85 15.31 2.34
CA ARG A 226 12.69 15.06 1.47
C ARG A 226 12.92 14.04 0.35
N ALA A 227 14.17 13.71 0.03
CA ALA A 227 14.50 12.70 -0.99
C ALA A 227 13.98 11.31 -0.61
N TYR A 228 13.56 10.53 -1.61
CA TYR A 228 13.18 9.12 -1.45
C TYR A 228 14.40 8.23 -1.66
N TYR A 229 14.71 7.36 -0.71
CA TYR A 229 15.89 6.48 -0.75
C TYR A 229 15.55 5.03 -1.10
N GLY A 230 14.27 4.67 -1.11
CA GLY A 230 13.80 3.31 -1.36
C GLY A 230 13.26 2.64 -0.11
N ALA A 231 12.72 1.43 -0.26
CA ALA A 231 12.22 0.59 0.85
C ALA A 231 11.25 1.28 1.85
N GLY A 232 10.55 2.34 1.43
CA GLY A 232 9.67 3.13 2.30
C GLY A 232 10.35 4.22 3.14
N ALA A 233 11.64 4.53 2.92
CA ALA A 233 12.35 5.63 3.56
C ALA A 233 12.37 6.89 2.68
N ASN A 234 11.77 7.98 3.16
CA ASN A 234 12.13 9.33 2.72
C ASN A 234 13.00 9.97 3.81
N GLY A 235 13.86 10.90 3.43
CA GLY A 235 14.80 11.51 4.37
C GLY A 235 16.00 10.61 4.71
N ILE A 236 17.18 11.22 4.83
CA ILE A 236 18.43 10.50 5.04
C ILE A 236 18.48 9.76 6.39
N GLU A 237 17.83 10.31 7.42
CA GLU A 237 17.76 9.70 8.75
C GLU A 237 17.01 8.35 8.72
N ALA A 238 15.80 8.34 8.15
CA ALA A 238 15.03 7.12 7.98
C ALA A 238 15.72 6.13 7.02
N ALA A 239 16.49 6.62 6.03
CA ALA A 239 17.28 5.75 5.15
C ALA A 239 18.47 5.11 5.88
N ALA A 240 19.18 5.87 6.71
CA ALA A 240 20.29 5.36 7.51
C ALA A 240 19.80 4.28 8.51
N GLN A 241 18.69 4.54 9.20
CA GLN A 241 18.03 3.57 10.06
C GLN A 241 17.55 2.34 9.26
N LYS A 242 16.86 2.54 8.12
CA LYS A 242 16.29 1.42 7.33
C LYS A 242 17.31 0.51 6.66
N TYR A 243 18.53 1.00 6.38
CA TYR A 243 19.57 0.22 5.69
C TYR A 243 20.74 -0.22 6.59
N PHE A 244 21.07 0.55 7.63
CA PHE A 244 22.26 0.33 8.47
C PHE A 244 21.96 0.34 9.97
N ASP A 245 20.70 0.58 10.37
CA ASP A 245 20.23 0.55 11.76
C ASP A 245 20.98 1.50 12.70
N LYS A 246 21.20 2.73 12.21
CA LYS A 246 21.85 3.83 12.94
C LYS A 246 21.44 5.20 12.40
N SER A 247 21.68 6.25 13.18
CA SER A 247 21.42 7.64 12.78
C SER A 247 22.34 8.09 11.63
N ALA A 248 21.85 8.98 10.76
CA ALA A 248 22.60 9.53 9.63
C ALA A 248 23.82 10.38 10.06
N ARG A 249 23.88 10.78 11.33
CA ARG A 249 25.06 11.39 11.97
C ARG A 249 26.31 10.49 11.89
N TYR A 250 26.13 9.18 11.82
CA TYR A 250 27.19 8.17 11.90
C TYR A 250 27.37 7.37 10.58
N LEU A 251 26.97 7.94 9.44
CA LEU A 251 27.24 7.38 8.13
C LEU A 251 28.73 7.48 7.79
N THR A 252 29.33 6.37 7.36
CA THR A 252 30.66 6.33 6.75
C THR A 252 30.64 6.93 5.34
N LEU A 253 31.84 7.10 4.76
CA LEU A 253 32.02 7.45 3.35
C LEU A 253 31.35 6.42 2.41
N SER A 254 31.48 5.13 2.73
CA SER A 254 30.89 4.04 1.93
C SER A 254 29.36 4.14 1.92
N GLU A 255 28.73 4.18 3.09
CA GLU A 255 27.27 4.22 3.25
C GLU A 255 26.68 5.53 2.67
N SER A 256 27.36 6.66 2.86
CA SER A 256 26.97 7.94 2.27
C SER A 256 26.95 7.91 0.75
N ALA A 257 27.98 7.33 0.13
CA ALA A 257 28.04 7.15 -1.32
C ALA A 257 27.00 6.14 -1.84
N LEU A 258 26.59 5.16 -1.02
CA LEU A 258 25.48 4.28 -1.34
C LEU A 258 24.17 5.07 -1.39
N LEU A 259 23.82 5.79 -0.30
CA LEU A 259 22.57 6.54 -0.17
C LEU A 259 22.42 7.63 -1.24
N ALA A 260 23.48 8.39 -1.52
CA ALA A 260 23.52 9.34 -2.64
C ALA A 260 23.31 8.65 -4.00
N GLY A 261 23.84 7.43 -4.15
CA GLY A 261 23.64 6.59 -5.33
C GLY A 261 22.18 6.21 -5.58
N LEU A 262 21.42 5.91 -4.52
CA LEU A 262 20.03 5.41 -4.60
C LEU A 262 19.08 6.41 -5.26
N MET A 263 19.20 7.69 -4.92
CA MET A 263 18.21 8.75 -5.22
C MET A 263 17.81 8.84 -6.70
N LYS A 264 18.72 8.51 -7.62
CA LYS A 264 18.47 8.51 -9.07
C LYS A 264 17.41 7.50 -9.52
N ALA A 265 17.32 6.34 -8.87
CA ALA A 265 16.31 5.31 -9.13
C ALA A 265 16.14 4.39 -7.90
N PRO A 266 15.48 4.86 -6.83
CA PRO A 266 15.56 4.23 -5.50
C PRO A 266 15.12 2.76 -5.47
N SER A 267 14.03 2.43 -6.17
CA SER A 267 13.53 1.05 -6.27
C SER A 267 14.45 0.12 -7.08
N ALA A 268 15.22 0.65 -8.03
CA ALA A 268 16.08 -0.12 -8.94
C ALA A 268 17.51 -0.32 -8.41
N TYR A 269 17.97 0.56 -7.51
CA TYR A 269 19.24 0.46 -6.81
C TYR A 269 19.10 0.01 -5.35
N ASN A 270 17.89 -0.37 -4.88
CA ASN A 270 17.64 -0.79 -3.51
C ASN A 270 18.58 -1.95 -3.08
N PRO A 271 19.51 -1.74 -2.13
CA PRO A 271 20.57 -2.71 -1.83
C PRO A 271 20.02 -4.04 -1.28
N LEU A 272 18.90 -4.00 -0.55
CA LEU A 272 18.24 -5.19 0.01
C LEU A 272 17.57 -6.08 -1.05
N ARG A 273 17.48 -5.64 -2.31
CA ARG A 273 16.88 -6.41 -3.43
C ARG A 273 17.84 -6.59 -4.60
N HIS A 274 18.74 -5.63 -4.83
CA HIS A 274 19.63 -5.58 -5.98
C HIS A 274 21.06 -5.14 -5.57
N PRO A 275 21.75 -5.89 -4.69
CA PRO A 275 23.02 -5.47 -4.09
C PRO A 275 24.09 -5.11 -5.14
N GLU A 276 24.25 -5.92 -6.19
CA GLU A 276 25.18 -5.64 -7.30
C GLU A 276 24.92 -4.29 -7.98
N LYS A 277 23.65 -3.95 -8.26
CA LYS A 277 23.29 -2.68 -8.88
C LYS A 277 23.55 -1.51 -7.93
N ALA A 278 23.32 -1.72 -6.63
CA ALA A 278 23.58 -0.75 -5.59
C ALA A 278 25.10 -0.49 -5.42
N LYS A 279 25.92 -1.53 -5.35
CA LYS A 279 27.38 -1.48 -5.22
C LYS A 279 28.03 -0.87 -6.46
N ALA A 280 27.56 -1.21 -7.66
CA ALA A 280 27.99 -0.57 -8.91
C ALA A 280 27.65 0.93 -8.92
N ARG A 281 26.44 1.32 -8.49
CA ARG A 281 26.04 2.73 -8.39
C ARG A 281 26.81 3.49 -7.31
N GLN A 282 27.12 2.87 -6.17
CA GLN A 282 28.01 3.41 -5.13
C GLN A 282 29.41 3.72 -5.71
N LYS A 283 30.02 2.80 -6.46
CA LYS A 283 31.35 2.99 -7.04
C LYS A 283 31.40 4.19 -8.00
N LEU A 284 30.30 4.48 -8.70
CA LEU A 284 30.18 5.70 -9.53
C LEU A 284 30.14 6.99 -8.68
N VAL A 285 29.49 6.97 -7.51
CA VAL A 285 29.48 8.12 -6.58
C VAL A 285 30.88 8.34 -6.00
N LEU A 286 31.55 7.29 -5.51
CA LEU A 286 32.90 7.39 -4.97
C LEU A 286 33.90 7.89 -6.04
N ASN A 287 33.78 7.42 -7.29
CA ASN A 287 34.61 7.96 -8.37
C ASN A 287 34.32 9.45 -8.64
N ALA A 288 33.06 9.88 -8.62
CA ALA A 288 32.72 11.29 -8.79
C ALA A 288 33.25 12.15 -7.63
N MET A 289 33.22 11.67 -6.38
CA MET A 289 33.81 12.36 -5.23
C MET A 289 35.33 12.53 -5.40
N ARG A 290 36.02 11.52 -5.94
CA ARG A 290 37.45 11.60 -6.25
C ARG A 290 37.75 12.57 -7.40
N GLU A 291 36.91 12.61 -8.44
CA GLU A 291 37.05 13.57 -9.56
C GLU A 291 36.90 15.03 -9.10
N GLU A 292 36.04 15.30 -8.13
CA GLU A 292 35.87 16.64 -7.52
C GLU A 292 36.86 16.91 -6.37
N GLY A 293 37.83 16.02 -6.14
CA GLY A 293 38.87 16.19 -5.11
C GLY A 293 38.39 16.06 -3.66
N TYR A 294 37.19 15.52 -3.42
CA TYR A 294 36.62 15.36 -2.07
C TYR A 294 37.20 14.16 -1.31
N ILE A 295 37.74 13.16 -2.02
CA ILE A 295 38.42 11.99 -1.46
C ILE A 295 39.62 11.59 -2.31
N ASP A 296 40.63 10.97 -1.70
CA ASP A 296 41.78 10.41 -2.41
C ASP A 296 41.53 8.97 -2.94
N ALA A 297 42.54 8.40 -3.59
CA ALA A 297 42.45 7.06 -4.19
C ALA A 297 42.43 5.92 -3.15
N ALA A 298 43.11 6.06 -2.01
CA ALA A 298 43.11 5.08 -0.93
C ALA A 298 41.77 5.09 -0.17
N GLN A 299 41.25 6.28 0.15
CA GLN A 299 39.91 6.48 0.71
C GLN A 299 38.83 5.91 -0.21
N MET A 300 38.92 6.15 -1.53
CA MET A 300 38.03 5.54 -2.51
C MET A 300 38.11 4.01 -2.48
N GLN A 301 39.31 3.43 -2.48
CA GLN A 301 39.49 1.98 -2.49
C GLN A 301 39.01 1.33 -1.18
N GLN A 302 39.26 1.96 -0.03
CA GLN A 302 38.75 1.54 1.28
C GLN A 302 37.23 1.60 1.31
N ALA A 303 36.60 2.68 0.82
CA ALA A 303 35.14 2.81 0.80
C ALA A 303 34.46 1.86 -0.21
N VAL A 304 35.13 1.49 -1.31
CA VAL A 304 34.67 0.43 -2.22
C VAL A 304 34.74 -0.94 -1.54
N ASN A 305 35.85 -1.26 -0.87
CA ASN A 305 36.07 -2.56 -0.24
C ASN A 305 35.31 -2.75 1.08
N ALA A 306 34.91 -1.67 1.75
CA ALA A 306 34.15 -1.73 2.99
C ALA A 306 32.85 -2.55 2.84
N GLU A 307 32.66 -3.48 3.77
CA GLU A 307 31.37 -4.15 3.97
C GLU A 307 30.32 -3.11 4.37
N LEU A 308 29.16 -3.18 3.73
CA LEU A 308 28.18 -2.10 3.78
C LEU A 308 27.24 -2.17 5.00
N GLY A 309 27.50 -3.04 5.98
CA GLY A 309 26.72 -3.18 7.21
C GLY A 309 25.21 -3.42 7.01
N LEU A 310 24.81 -3.87 5.81
CA LEU A 310 23.41 -3.91 5.38
C LEU A 310 22.62 -4.87 6.25
N ARG A 311 21.84 -4.33 7.19
CA ARG A 311 21.01 -5.18 8.04
C ARG A 311 19.83 -5.71 7.24
N HIS A 312 19.93 -6.99 6.87
CA HIS A 312 18.78 -7.84 6.60
C HIS A 312 18.07 -8.12 7.94
N THR A 313 17.43 -7.10 8.51
CA THR A 313 16.74 -7.15 9.80
C THR A 313 15.48 -8.01 9.71
N ASN A 314 15.62 -9.32 9.95
CA ASN A 314 14.48 -10.20 10.28
C ASN A 314 13.74 -9.68 11.52
N VAL A 315 14.47 -9.07 12.46
CA VAL A 315 13.91 -8.31 13.60
C VAL A 315 12.95 -7.19 13.15
N ALA A 316 13.21 -6.55 12.00
CA ALA A 316 12.34 -5.53 11.41
C ALA A 316 11.41 -6.06 10.29
N SER A 317 11.15 -7.38 10.27
CA SER A 317 9.89 -7.92 9.71
C SER A 317 8.83 -8.15 10.78
N GLN A 318 9.23 -8.35 12.04
CA GLN A 318 8.30 -8.54 13.15
C GLN A 318 7.43 -7.30 13.33
N GLY A 319 6.14 -7.52 13.57
CA GLY A 319 5.15 -6.45 13.78
C GLY A 319 4.97 -5.46 12.61
N GLN A 320 5.61 -5.60 11.44
CA GLN A 320 5.52 -4.58 10.38
C GLN A 320 4.09 -4.45 9.82
N TYR A 321 3.39 -5.56 9.66
CA TYR A 321 1.96 -5.56 9.29
C TYR A 321 1.09 -4.86 10.36
N ALA A 322 1.46 -4.96 11.63
CA ALA A 322 0.79 -4.30 12.75
C ALA A 322 1.07 -2.79 12.77
N ALA A 323 2.33 -2.38 12.60
CA ALA A 323 2.71 -0.98 12.46
C ALA A 323 1.98 -0.29 11.29
N ASP A 324 1.84 -0.98 10.14
CA ASP A 324 1.08 -0.46 8.99
C ASP A 324 -0.44 -0.33 9.28
N TRP A 325 -1.00 -1.18 10.14
CA TRP A 325 -2.40 -1.05 10.60
C TRP A 325 -2.53 0.08 11.64
N VAL A 326 -1.66 0.16 12.65
CA VAL A 326 -1.58 1.29 13.60
C VAL A 326 -1.51 2.64 12.86
N MET A 327 -0.64 2.74 11.85
CA MET A 327 -0.50 3.93 10.99
C MET A 327 -1.74 4.23 10.13
N ARG A 328 -2.59 3.24 9.85
CA ARG A 328 -3.87 3.44 9.14
C ARG A 328 -4.94 3.98 10.09
N ASP A 329 -5.07 3.39 11.27
CA ASP A 329 -6.18 3.66 12.18
C ASP A 329 -5.98 4.96 12.95
N MET A 330 -4.74 5.27 13.36
CA MET A 330 -4.38 6.58 13.91
C MET A 330 -4.84 7.73 13.00
N ARG A 331 -4.70 7.61 11.67
CA ARG A 331 -5.13 8.66 10.73
C ARG A 331 -6.64 8.88 10.72
N GLY A 332 -7.43 7.91 11.14
CA GLY A 332 -8.87 8.07 11.40
C GLY A 332 -9.18 8.66 12.77
N ILE A 333 -8.32 8.42 13.77
CA ILE A 333 -8.50 8.86 15.16
C ILE A 333 -8.05 10.31 15.38
N ALA A 334 -6.85 10.68 14.91
CA ALA A 334 -6.12 11.85 15.42
C ALA A 334 -5.91 12.99 14.39
N GLY A 335 -6.24 12.80 13.11
CA GLY A 335 -6.25 13.88 12.11
C GLY A 335 -4.87 14.41 11.68
N ASP A 336 -4.78 15.74 11.47
CA ASP A 336 -3.55 16.44 11.05
C ASP A 336 -2.65 16.74 12.27
N LEU A 337 -1.79 15.77 12.58
CA LEU A 337 -0.92 15.76 13.76
C LEU A 337 0.21 16.79 13.72
N THR A 338 0.47 17.46 14.85
CA THR A 338 1.53 18.49 14.99
C THR A 338 2.36 18.33 16.27
N GLY A 339 3.47 17.59 16.17
CA GLY A 339 4.35 17.25 17.29
C GLY A 339 4.71 15.78 17.25
N ASP A 340 5.87 15.40 17.78
CA ASP A 340 6.23 13.97 17.88
C ASP A 340 5.23 13.25 18.80
N ILE A 341 4.95 11.98 18.51
CA ILE A 341 3.81 11.23 19.07
C ILE A 341 4.24 9.83 19.45
N MET A 342 3.73 9.34 20.57
CA MET A 342 3.91 7.95 21.00
C MET A 342 2.58 7.21 20.86
N VAL A 343 2.66 5.95 20.42
CA VAL A 343 1.50 5.10 20.16
C VAL A 343 1.76 3.74 20.75
N GLU A 344 1.00 3.41 21.78
CA GLU A 344 1.01 2.08 22.37
C GLU A 344 0.10 1.17 21.55
N ALA A 345 0.68 0.09 21.04
CA ALA A 345 -0.04 -0.97 20.36
C ALA A 345 -0.36 -2.11 21.34
N THR A 346 -1.45 -2.83 21.09
CA THR A 346 -1.85 -3.99 21.90
C THR A 346 -1.01 -5.25 21.66
N ILE A 347 -0.06 -5.17 20.71
CA ILE A 347 0.81 -6.25 20.26
C ILE A 347 1.78 -6.63 21.38
N ASP A 348 1.91 -7.93 21.59
CA ASP A 348 2.85 -8.57 22.51
C ASP A 348 4.00 -9.18 21.67
N PRO A 349 5.28 -8.82 21.91
CA PRO A 349 6.38 -9.30 21.06
C PRO A 349 6.61 -10.82 21.12
N TYR A 350 6.38 -11.46 22.27
CA TYR A 350 6.51 -12.90 22.43
C TYR A 350 5.39 -13.62 21.67
N LEU A 351 4.12 -13.22 21.87
CA LEU A 351 2.99 -13.79 21.14
C LEU A 351 3.09 -13.52 19.62
N GLN A 352 3.64 -12.38 19.21
CA GLN A 352 3.96 -12.08 17.80
C GLN A 352 5.03 -13.03 17.24
N GLN A 353 6.10 -13.31 17.98
CA GLN A 353 7.14 -14.26 17.58
C GLN A 353 6.59 -15.70 17.47
N VAL A 354 5.80 -16.16 18.45
CA VAL A 354 5.17 -17.49 18.42
C VAL A 354 4.21 -17.61 17.23
N ALA A 355 3.39 -16.58 16.97
CA ALA A 355 2.50 -16.54 15.81
C ALA A 355 3.23 -16.60 14.46
N GLU A 356 4.36 -15.90 14.34
CA GLU A 356 5.22 -15.96 13.15
C GLU A 356 5.87 -17.33 12.98
N ASN A 357 6.34 -17.94 14.07
CA ASN A 357 6.96 -19.27 14.07
C ASN A 357 5.95 -20.37 13.68
N ALA A 358 4.79 -20.43 14.34
CA ALA A 358 3.75 -21.42 14.06
C ALA A 358 3.27 -21.37 12.59
N LEU A 359 3.02 -20.16 12.06
CA LEU A 359 2.64 -19.99 10.66
C LEU A 359 3.76 -20.40 9.70
N ASN A 360 5.01 -19.97 9.95
CA ASN A 360 6.11 -20.21 9.02
C ASN A 360 6.59 -21.67 9.03
N ASN A 361 6.58 -22.35 10.18
CA ASN A 361 6.99 -23.76 10.29
C ASN A 361 6.08 -24.68 9.46
N VAL A 362 4.76 -24.62 9.68
CA VAL A 362 3.78 -25.40 8.90
C VAL A 362 3.86 -25.04 7.41
N MET A 363 4.04 -23.75 7.08
CA MET A 363 4.14 -23.30 5.69
C MET A 363 5.48 -23.66 5.02
N ALA A 364 6.54 -23.92 5.77
CA ALA A 364 7.80 -24.46 5.25
C ALA A 364 7.69 -25.96 4.99
N GLU A 365 7.19 -26.74 5.97
CA GLU A 365 7.05 -28.20 5.88
C GLU A 365 6.00 -28.63 4.83
N ASN A 366 4.85 -27.94 4.79
CA ASN A 366 3.68 -28.36 4.02
C ASN A 366 3.30 -27.46 2.84
N GLY A 367 3.85 -26.24 2.73
CA GLY A 367 3.43 -25.25 1.73
C GLY A 367 3.48 -25.78 0.29
N GLU A 368 4.62 -26.34 -0.13
CA GLU A 368 4.79 -26.87 -1.49
C GLU A 368 3.95 -28.14 -1.74
N LYS A 369 3.97 -29.06 -0.77
CA LYS A 369 3.20 -30.32 -0.75
C LYS A 369 1.71 -30.10 -1.00
N TYR A 370 1.14 -29.01 -0.48
CA TYR A 370 -0.25 -28.60 -0.67
C TYR A 370 -0.47 -27.50 -1.75
N GLN A 371 0.56 -27.07 -2.48
CA GLN A 371 0.51 -26.01 -3.49
C GLN A 371 -0.05 -24.68 -2.95
N VAL A 372 0.50 -24.24 -1.81
CA VAL A 372 0.12 -23.02 -1.08
C VAL A 372 1.28 -22.03 -1.06
N LYS A 373 1.01 -20.82 -1.54
CA LYS A 373 1.98 -19.71 -1.55
C LYS A 373 1.90 -18.86 -0.30
N GLN A 374 0.71 -18.67 0.30
CA GLN A 374 0.48 -17.73 1.39
C GLN A 374 -0.39 -18.30 2.53
N ALA A 375 -0.19 -17.71 3.71
CA ALA A 375 -1.07 -17.86 4.87
C ALA A 375 -1.16 -16.50 5.60
N ALA A 376 -2.12 -16.37 6.50
CA ALA A 376 -2.31 -15.18 7.34
C ALA A 376 -2.92 -15.57 8.69
N LEU A 377 -2.58 -14.82 9.74
CA LEU A 377 -3.00 -15.09 11.12
C LEU A 377 -3.32 -13.80 11.87
N ILE A 378 -4.34 -13.84 12.73
CA ILE A 378 -4.59 -12.83 13.77
C ILE A 378 -4.92 -13.52 15.10
N LEU A 379 -4.34 -13.03 16.19
CA LEU A 379 -4.55 -13.47 17.58
C LEU A 379 -5.04 -12.27 18.40
N MET A 380 -6.11 -12.46 19.19
CA MET A 380 -6.71 -11.41 20.01
C MET A 380 -7.12 -11.94 21.39
N SER A 381 -7.10 -11.07 22.40
CA SER A 381 -7.69 -11.35 23.71
C SER A 381 -9.22 -11.19 23.69
N LYS A 382 -9.93 -11.70 24.71
CA LYS A 382 -11.40 -11.68 24.86
C LYS A 382 -12.12 -10.32 24.76
N ASN A 383 -11.38 -9.21 24.85
CA ASN A 383 -11.87 -7.83 24.66
C ASN A 383 -11.65 -7.27 23.23
N GLY A 384 -10.97 -8.00 22.35
CA GLY A 384 -10.59 -7.54 21.01
C GLY A 384 -9.19 -6.92 20.89
N ALA A 385 -8.41 -6.84 21.97
CA ALA A 385 -7.02 -6.38 21.88
C ALA A 385 -6.19 -7.31 20.99
N VAL A 386 -5.64 -6.81 19.88
CA VAL A 386 -4.86 -7.59 18.92
C VAL A 386 -3.46 -7.85 19.47
N ARG A 387 -3.16 -9.10 19.80
CA ARG A 387 -1.90 -9.51 20.44
C ARG A 387 -0.82 -9.90 19.45
N ALA A 388 -1.21 -10.55 18.35
CA ALA A 388 -0.30 -10.87 17.26
C ALA A 388 -1.01 -10.82 15.91
N MET A 389 -0.27 -10.48 14.86
CA MET A 389 -0.78 -10.47 13.48
C MET A 389 0.30 -10.77 12.45
N VAL A 390 0.01 -11.73 11.57
CA VAL A 390 0.86 -12.13 10.44
C VAL A 390 0.09 -11.93 9.13
N GLY A 391 0.41 -10.87 8.38
CA GLY A 391 -0.27 -10.51 7.11
C GLY A 391 0.16 -11.31 5.88
N GLY A 392 1.17 -12.16 6.01
CA GLY A 392 1.79 -12.94 4.93
C GLY A 392 3.13 -13.51 5.40
N ARG A 393 3.64 -14.53 4.69
CA ARG A 393 4.87 -15.27 5.08
C ARG A 393 6.15 -14.44 5.09
N ASP A 394 6.20 -13.36 4.31
CA ASP A 394 7.39 -12.55 4.12
C ASP A 394 6.99 -11.12 3.73
N TYR A 395 7.15 -10.20 4.70
CA TYR A 395 6.84 -8.78 4.52
C TYR A 395 7.77 -8.09 3.50
N GLY A 396 9.04 -8.49 3.42
CA GLY A 396 10.02 -7.95 2.49
C GLY A 396 9.74 -8.30 1.02
N LYS A 397 9.12 -9.47 0.78
CA LYS A 397 8.55 -9.88 -0.51
C LYS A 397 7.15 -9.27 -0.75
N SER A 398 6.30 -9.20 0.27
CA SER A 398 4.89 -8.78 0.13
C SER A 398 4.33 -8.07 1.38
N SER A 399 4.30 -6.73 1.35
CA SER A 399 3.66 -5.89 2.39
C SER A 399 2.12 -5.84 2.30
N PHE A 400 1.49 -6.69 1.48
CA PHE A 400 0.03 -6.78 1.38
C PHE A 400 -0.53 -7.52 2.60
N ASN A 401 -1.18 -6.81 3.52
CA ASN A 401 -1.68 -7.40 4.76
C ASN A 401 -2.99 -8.20 4.51
N ARG A 402 -2.87 -9.51 4.41
CA ARG A 402 -4.01 -10.42 4.11
C ARG A 402 -5.02 -10.52 5.25
N VAL A 403 -4.65 -10.14 6.48
CA VAL A 403 -5.58 -10.16 7.63
C VAL A 403 -6.70 -9.13 7.44
N ILE A 404 -6.35 -7.92 6.98
CA ILE A 404 -7.26 -6.77 6.87
C ILE A 404 -7.62 -6.39 5.42
N ASN A 405 -6.78 -6.72 4.42
CA ASN A 405 -7.01 -6.31 3.03
C ASN A 405 -7.49 -7.44 2.10
N ALA A 406 -7.19 -8.71 2.39
CA ALA A 406 -7.63 -9.82 1.54
C ALA A 406 -9.07 -10.20 1.89
N LYS A 407 -10.02 -9.81 1.02
CA LYS A 407 -11.39 -10.35 1.08
C LYS A 407 -11.41 -11.69 0.35
N ARG A 408 -11.90 -12.73 1.04
CA ARG A 408 -11.97 -14.11 0.54
C ARG A 408 -13.25 -14.79 1.01
N GLN A 409 -13.68 -15.83 0.31
CA GLN A 409 -14.87 -16.58 0.70
C GLN A 409 -14.56 -17.41 1.96
N PRO A 410 -15.29 -17.23 3.08
CA PRO A 410 -15.07 -18.00 4.31
C PRO A 410 -15.48 -19.47 4.17
N GLY A 411 -16.44 -19.77 3.28
CA GLY A 411 -16.99 -21.12 3.18
C GLY A 411 -17.73 -21.52 4.47
N SER A 412 -17.46 -22.73 4.97
CA SER A 412 -18.14 -23.26 6.17
C SER A 412 -17.85 -22.54 7.50
N SER A 413 -16.88 -21.62 7.59
CA SER A 413 -16.69 -20.76 8.78
C SER A 413 -17.70 -19.61 8.85
N PHE A 414 -18.56 -19.43 7.85
CA PHE A 414 -19.73 -18.54 7.95
C PHE A 414 -20.93 -19.19 8.69
N LYS A 415 -20.91 -20.52 8.91
CA LYS A 415 -22.06 -21.26 9.45
C LYS A 415 -22.53 -20.81 10.85
N PRO A 416 -21.66 -20.41 11.80
CA PRO A 416 -22.13 -19.94 13.11
C PRO A 416 -23.17 -18.82 13.05
N PHE A 417 -23.11 -17.91 12.07
CA PHE A 417 -24.15 -16.88 11.88
C PHE A 417 -25.50 -17.44 11.46
N VAL A 418 -25.51 -18.56 10.72
CA VAL A 418 -26.74 -19.28 10.31
C VAL A 418 -27.35 -20.02 11.50
N TYR A 419 -26.51 -20.65 12.31
CA TYR A 419 -26.95 -21.46 13.47
C TYR A 419 -27.39 -20.55 14.61
N LEU A 420 -26.67 -19.47 14.92
CA LEU A 420 -27.11 -18.46 15.88
C LEU A 420 -28.46 -17.86 15.47
N ALA A 421 -28.63 -17.47 14.21
CA ALA A 421 -29.91 -16.94 13.71
C ALA A 421 -31.06 -17.97 13.74
N ALA A 422 -30.75 -19.28 13.87
CA ALA A 422 -31.73 -20.33 14.12
C ALA A 422 -32.04 -20.47 15.63
N LEU A 423 -31.03 -20.45 16.50
CA LEU A 423 -31.24 -20.41 17.96
C LEU A 423 -32.12 -19.20 18.35
N GLU A 424 -31.82 -18.03 17.78
CA GLU A 424 -32.62 -16.80 17.94
C GLU A 424 -34.04 -16.87 17.32
N LYS A 425 -34.36 -17.95 16.58
CA LYS A 425 -35.72 -18.27 16.12
C LYS A 425 -36.39 -19.36 16.97
N GLY A 426 -35.75 -19.84 18.03
CA GLY A 426 -36.29 -20.86 18.94
C GLY A 426 -35.77 -22.29 18.70
N PHE A 427 -34.81 -22.50 17.79
CA PHE A 427 -34.13 -23.79 17.69
C PHE A 427 -33.16 -24.02 18.88
N THR A 428 -32.73 -25.25 19.09
CA THR A 428 -31.80 -25.68 20.14
C THR A 428 -30.68 -26.55 19.55
N PRO A 429 -29.54 -26.76 20.25
CA PRO A 429 -28.50 -27.69 19.79
C PRO A 429 -29.02 -29.10 19.49
N ILE A 430 -30.00 -29.59 20.25
CA ILE A 430 -30.64 -30.90 20.07
C ILE A 430 -31.77 -30.91 19.02
N SER A 431 -32.17 -29.77 18.44
CA SER A 431 -33.24 -29.73 17.45
C SER A 431 -32.90 -30.56 16.22
N ILE A 432 -33.77 -31.49 15.86
CA ILE A 432 -33.55 -32.44 14.76
C ILE A 432 -33.78 -31.76 13.41
N MET A 433 -32.86 -31.99 12.48
CA MET A 433 -32.94 -31.58 11.08
C MET A 433 -32.60 -32.75 10.16
N ASN A 434 -33.31 -32.85 9.05
CA ASN A 434 -33.08 -33.88 8.04
C ASN A 434 -31.93 -33.48 7.09
N ASP A 435 -30.77 -34.13 7.24
CA ASP A 435 -29.63 -34.07 6.32
C ASP A 435 -29.83 -35.05 5.15
N ALA A 436 -30.42 -34.53 4.08
CA ALA A 436 -30.64 -35.21 2.81
C ALA A 436 -30.49 -34.24 1.63
N PRO A 437 -30.25 -34.71 0.39
CA PRO A 437 -30.03 -33.86 -0.79
C PRO A 437 -31.04 -32.72 -0.93
N VAL A 438 -30.56 -31.51 -1.29
CA VAL A 438 -31.39 -30.32 -1.46
C VAL A 438 -31.28 -29.76 -2.88
N SER A 439 -32.40 -29.24 -3.40
CA SER A 439 -32.51 -28.66 -4.74
C SER A 439 -33.35 -27.39 -4.68
N PHE A 440 -32.81 -26.27 -5.16
CA PHE A 440 -33.47 -24.97 -5.18
C PHE A 440 -33.41 -24.38 -6.58
N LYS A 441 -34.48 -24.56 -7.36
CA LYS A 441 -34.47 -24.36 -8.81
C LYS A 441 -33.29 -25.14 -9.42
N ASN A 442 -32.36 -24.47 -10.09
CA ASN A 442 -31.20 -25.09 -10.73
C ASN A 442 -30.00 -25.30 -9.78
N TRP A 443 -30.06 -24.82 -8.53
CA TRP A 443 -28.98 -24.97 -7.56
C TRP A 443 -29.13 -26.25 -6.74
N LYS A 444 -28.20 -27.20 -6.95
CA LYS A 444 -28.15 -28.52 -6.27
C LYS A 444 -26.83 -28.67 -5.47
N PRO A 445 -26.65 -27.90 -4.38
CA PRO A 445 -25.46 -27.99 -3.54
C PRO A 445 -25.43 -29.33 -2.79
N LYS A 446 -24.23 -29.85 -2.53
CA LYS A 446 -24.02 -31.16 -1.90
C LYS A 446 -23.22 -31.03 -0.62
N ASN A 447 -23.34 -32.02 0.27
CA ASN A 447 -22.43 -32.20 1.39
C ASN A 447 -21.01 -32.57 0.91
N TYR A 448 -20.01 -32.36 1.77
CA TYR A 448 -18.65 -32.83 1.51
C TYR A 448 -18.64 -34.37 1.34
N ASN A 449 -17.86 -34.87 0.39
CA ASN A 449 -17.86 -36.27 -0.06
C ASN A 449 -19.25 -36.85 -0.45
N ASN A 450 -20.26 -36.00 -0.69
CA ASN A 450 -21.65 -36.39 -0.99
C ASN A 450 -22.33 -37.27 0.09
N LYS A 451 -21.79 -37.37 1.30
CA LYS A 451 -22.40 -38.18 2.38
C LYS A 451 -23.57 -37.43 3.02
N TYR A 452 -24.63 -38.17 3.30
CA TYR A 452 -25.82 -37.71 4.02
C TYR A 452 -26.06 -38.59 5.25
N TYR A 453 -26.63 -38.01 6.30
CA TYR A 453 -26.75 -38.65 7.61
C TYR A 453 -28.20 -38.90 8.06
N GLY A 454 -29.21 -38.44 7.32
CA GLY A 454 -30.61 -38.59 7.72
C GLY A 454 -30.98 -37.58 8.82
N ASN A 455 -31.72 -38.00 9.84
CA ASN A 455 -32.11 -37.11 10.93
C ASN A 455 -30.94 -36.93 11.90
N VAL A 456 -30.55 -35.68 12.14
CA VAL A 456 -29.40 -35.29 12.99
C VAL A 456 -29.71 -34.04 13.80
N THR A 457 -29.07 -33.88 14.95
CA THR A 457 -29.15 -32.66 15.76
C THR A 457 -28.41 -31.47 15.12
N LEU A 458 -28.71 -30.23 15.54
CA LEU A 458 -27.94 -29.05 15.09
C LEU A 458 -26.49 -29.11 15.57
N ARG A 459 -26.25 -29.64 16.77
CA ARG A 459 -24.92 -29.89 17.32
C ARG A 459 -24.09 -30.75 16.36
N GLU A 460 -24.64 -31.89 15.94
CA GLU A 460 -23.96 -32.77 14.99
C GLU A 460 -23.80 -32.15 13.59
N SER A 461 -24.82 -31.44 13.10
CA SER A 461 -24.77 -30.87 11.76
C SER A 461 -23.78 -29.71 11.65
N LEU A 462 -23.51 -28.97 12.75
CA LEU A 462 -22.41 -28.01 12.80
C LEU A 462 -21.05 -28.71 12.94
N ALA A 463 -20.94 -29.69 13.84
CA ALA A 463 -19.72 -30.47 14.10
C ALA A 463 -19.17 -31.15 12.83
N LYS A 464 -20.02 -31.92 12.13
CA LYS A 464 -19.73 -32.55 10.83
C LYS A 464 -19.83 -31.55 9.66
N SER A 465 -20.16 -30.29 9.94
CA SER A 465 -20.18 -29.16 8.99
C SER A 465 -21.05 -29.41 7.74
N MET A 466 -22.23 -29.98 7.94
CA MET A 466 -23.16 -30.37 6.86
C MET A 466 -23.66 -29.16 6.08
N ASN A 467 -23.76 -29.30 4.76
CA ASN A 467 -24.22 -28.22 3.87
C ASN A 467 -25.74 -28.21 3.75
N SER A 468 -26.38 -29.39 3.64
CA SER A 468 -27.83 -29.48 3.43
C SER A 468 -28.60 -28.87 4.61
N VAL A 469 -28.23 -29.19 5.85
CA VAL A 469 -28.85 -28.64 7.07
C VAL A 469 -28.63 -27.13 7.18
N ALA A 470 -27.41 -26.63 6.97
CA ALA A 470 -27.14 -25.18 7.00
C ALA A 470 -28.01 -24.40 5.99
N ILE A 471 -28.26 -24.97 4.81
CA ILE A 471 -29.14 -24.36 3.81
C ILE A 471 -30.62 -24.45 4.23
N ARG A 472 -31.06 -25.56 4.82
CA ARG A 472 -32.43 -25.71 5.36
C ARG A 472 -32.69 -24.70 6.49
N LEU A 473 -31.73 -24.51 7.40
CA LEU A 473 -31.77 -23.46 8.43
C LEU A 473 -31.85 -22.06 7.80
N ALA A 474 -30.95 -21.72 6.87
CA ALA A 474 -30.97 -20.41 6.20
C ALA A 474 -32.25 -20.15 5.38
N ARG A 475 -32.94 -21.19 4.91
CA ARG A 475 -34.28 -21.08 4.29
C ARG A 475 -35.37 -20.84 5.34
N ASN A 476 -35.34 -21.55 6.47
CA ASN A 476 -36.33 -21.44 7.55
C ASN A 476 -36.22 -20.09 8.29
N VAL A 477 -35.00 -19.63 8.55
CA VAL A 477 -34.68 -18.36 9.22
C VAL A 477 -34.74 -17.16 8.25
N GLY A 478 -34.37 -17.39 6.98
CA GLY A 478 -34.31 -16.39 5.93
C GLY A 478 -32.96 -15.67 5.87
N ALA A 479 -32.36 -15.61 4.67
CA ALA A 479 -31.04 -15.02 4.44
C ALA A 479 -30.89 -13.56 4.93
N GLY A 480 -32.00 -12.80 5.02
CA GLY A 480 -31.99 -11.45 5.59
C GLY A 480 -31.67 -11.42 7.09
N LYS A 481 -32.20 -12.37 7.88
CA LYS A 481 -31.87 -12.50 9.30
C LYS A 481 -30.44 -12.96 9.50
N VAL A 482 -29.98 -13.96 8.73
CA VAL A 482 -28.57 -14.42 8.75
C VAL A 482 -27.59 -13.26 8.49
N ILE A 483 -27.90 -12.37 7.53
CA ILE A 483 -27.10 -11.18 7.26
C ILE A 483 -27.17 -10.17 8.41
N ALA A 484 -28.34 -9.95 9.02
CA ALA A 484 -28.47 -9.08 10.19
C ALA A 484 -27.67 -9.60 11.39
N THR A 485 -27.70 -10.91 11.66
CA THR A 485 -26.88 -11.57 12.69
C THR A 485 -25.39 -11.39 12.41
N ALA A 486 -24.91 -11.61 11.18
CA ALA A 486 -23.51 -11.39 10.82
C ALA A 486 -23.08 -9.90 10.91
N ARG A 487 -23.97 -8.97 10.52
CA ARG A 487 -23.76 -7.51 10.65
C ARG A 487 -23.63 -7.09 12.12
N ARG A 488 -24.53 -7.57 13.00
CA ARG A 488 -24.53 -7.28 14.44
C ARG A 488 -23.23 -7.73 15.13
N LEU A 489 -22.57 -8.78 14.63
CA LEU A 489 -21.29 -9.27 15.14
C LEU A 489 -20.07 -8.64 14.43
N GLY A 490 -20.25 -7.57 13.65
CA GLY A 490 -19.14 -6.77 13.11
C GLY A 490 -18.65 -7.13 11.70
N ILE A 491 -19.34 -8.02 10.96
CA ILE A 491 -19.02 -8.19 9.52
C ILE A 491 -19.45 -6.92 8.76
N SER A 492 -18.50 -6.19 8.16
CA SER A 492 -18.74 -4.95 7.40
C SER A 492 -18.81 -5.18 5.88
N SER A 493 -18.11 -6.19 5.37
CA SER A 493 -18.01 -6.57 3.95
C SER A 493 -19.38 -6.86 3.31
N ASP A 494 -19.48 -6.73 1.98
CA ASP A 494 -20.76 -6.84 1.28
C ASP A 494 -21.29 -8.28 1.26
N LEU A 495 -22.49 -8.49 1.83
CA LEU A 495 -23.12 -9.81 1.98
C LEU A 495 -24.33 -9.93 1.05
N LYS A 496 -24.27 -10.86 0.09
CA LYS A 496 -25.34 -11.04 -0.90
C LYS A 496 -26.55 -11.76 -0.28
N LYS A 497 -27.71 -11.10 -0.28
CA LYS A 497 -29.00 -11.60 0.22
C LYS A 497 -29.59 -12.70 -0.69
N ASN A 498 -28.96 -13.87 -0.69
CA ASN A 498 -29.40 -15.08 -1.38
C ASN A 498 -29.19 -16.31 -0.47
N LEU A 499 -29.64 -17.49 -0.89
CA LEU A 499 -29.59 -18.69 -0.05
C LEU A 499 -28.18 -19.34 0.03
N SER A 500 -27.25 -19.01 -0.87
CA SER A 500 -25.88 -19.56 -0.82
C SER A 500 -25.00 -18.90 0.25
N ILE A 501 -25.46 -17.79 0.86
CA ILE A 501 -24.84 -17.22 2.07
C ILE A 501 -24.66 -18.25 3.19
N ALA A 502 -25.54 -19.27 3.25
CA ALA A 502 -25.46 -20.40 4.18
C ALA A 502 -24.16 -21.23 4.08
N LEU A 503 -23.45 -21.09 2.96
CA LEU A 503 -22.18 -21.75 2.66
C LEU A 503 -21.01 -20.76 2.60
N GLY A 504 -21.18 -19.50 3.01
CA GLY A 504 -20.10 -18.50 3.05
C GLY A 504 -19.59 -18.08 1.66
N THR A 505 -20.51 -17.78 0.73
CA THR A 505 -20.19 -17.39 -0.66
C THR A 505 -19.92 -15.89 -0.86
N SER A 506 -20.18 -15.05 0.15
CA SER A 506 -19.80 -13.62 0.15
C SER A 506 -18.44 -13.47 0.82
N GLU A 507 -17.60 -12.57 0.29
CA GLU A 507 -16.21 -12.44 0.73
C GLU A 507 -16.08 -11.53 1.96
N VAL A 508 -15.23 -11.94 2.90
CA VAL A 508 -14.90 -11.19 4.14
C VAL A 508 -13.38 -11.18 4.34
N SER A 509 -12.88 -10.25 5.15
CA SER A 509 -11.49 -10.31 5.65
C SER A 509 -11.36 -11.28 6.83
N LEU A 510 -10.15 -11.78 7.08
CA LEU A 510 -9.86 -12.64 8.24
C LEU A 510 -10.09 -11.90 9.57
N HIS A 511 -9.73 -10.61 9.61
CA HIS A 511 -10.03 -9.69 10.69
C HIS A 511 -11.51 -9.70 11.08
N GLU A 512 -12.40 -9.35 10.14
CA GLU A 512 -13.85 -9.28 10.38
C GLU A 512 -14.41 -10.61 10.87
N LEU A 513 -13.99 -11.72 10.24
CA LEU A 513 -14.50 -13.04 10.58
C LEU A 513 -14.05 -13.49 11.98
N THR A 514 -12.83 -13.17 12.38
CA THR A 514 -12.31 -13.51 13.73
C THR A 514 -12.95 -12.63 14.79
N ASN A 515 -13.10 -11.32 14.53
CA ASN A 515 -13.83 -10.40 15.42
C ASN A 515 -15.25 -10.89 15.69
N ALA A 516 -15.96 -11.32 14.64
CA ALA A 516 -17.34 -11.80 14.72
C ALA A 516 -17.52 -13.13 15.49
N TYR A 517 -16.45 -13.72 16.01
CA TYR A 517 -16.48 -14.87 16.92
C TYR A 517 -16.22 -14.49 18.39
N LEU A 518 -15.69 -13.30 18.70
CA LEU A 518 -15.47 -12.84 20.08
C LEU A 518 -16.74 -12.96 20.95
N PRO A 519 -17.97 -12.66 20.45
CA PRO A 519 -19.20 -12.82 21.24
C PRO A 519 -19.59 -14.28 21.55
N PHE A 520 -18.98 -15.29 20.92
CA PHE A 520 -19.13 -16.69 21.32
C PHE A 520 -18.16 -17.09 22.45
N MET A 521 -17.00 -16.42 22.52
CA MET A 521 -15.97 -16.61 23.52
C MET A 521 -16.33 -15.91 24.84
N ASN A 522 -16.66 -14.62 24.78
CA ASN A 522 -16.86 -13.77 25.97
C ASN A 522 -18.27 -13.86 26.61
N GLY A 523 -19.08 -14.87 26.25
CA GLY A 523 -20.43 -15.03 26.80
C GLY A 523 -21.51 -14.09 26.22
N GLY A 524 -21.25 -13.44 25.07
CA GLY A 524 -22.26 -12.71 24.29
C GLY A 524 -22.14 -11.18 24.31
N PHE A 525 -21.06 -10.63 24.85
CA PHE A 525 -20.80 -9.19 24.89
C PHE A 525 -20.12 -8.68 23.62
N ALA A 526 -20.26 -7.39 23.36
CA ALA A 526 -19.52 -6.68 22.34
C ALA A 526 -18.01 -6.65 22.68
N ALA A 527 -17.21 -6.80 21.62
CA ALA A 527 -15.77 -6.63 21.63
C ALA A 527 -15.39 -6.22 20.20
N GLU A 528 -14.47 -5.27 20.06
CA GLU A 528 -14.01 -4.76 18.77
C GLU A 528 -12.50 -4.88 18.68
N ALA A 529 -12.05 -5.46 17.56
CA ALA A 529 -10.66 -5.69 17.24
C ALA A 529 -9.89 -4.37 17.11
N HIS A 530 -9.08 -4.06 18.13
CA HIS A 530 -8.31 -2.83 18.22
C HIS A 530 -6.82 -3.15 18.36
N ILE A 531 -5.99 -2.39 17.63
CA ILE A 531 -4.53 -2.56 17.64
C ILE A 531 -3.78 -1.40 18.32
N VAL A 532 -4.49 -0.31 18.63
CA VAL A 532 -3.98 0.86 19.37
C VAL A 532 -4.65 0.89 20.74
N SER A 533 -3.86 0.88 21.81
CA SER A 533 -4.35 1.08 23.18
C SER A 533 -4.36 2.56 23.57
N ARG A 534 -3.30 3.31 23.23
CA ARG A 534 -3.14 4.73 23.59
C ARG A 534 -2.32 5.51 22.56
N ILE A 535 -2.60 6.81 22.45
CA ILE A 535 -1.84 7.80 21.66
C ILE A 535 -1.57 9.00 22.57
N THR A 536 -0.31 9.44 22.65
CA THR A 536 0.12 10.64 23.37
C THR A 536 0.99 11.55 22.51
N ASP A 537 1.03 12.84 22.83
CA ASP A 537 2.00 13.79 22.28
C ASP A 537 3.39 13.70 22.96
N SER A 538 4.34 14.51 22.49
CA SER A 538 5.71 14.59 23.00
C SER A 538 5.84 15.07 24.44
N ASP A 539 4.81 15.75 24.95
CA ASP A 539 4.80 16.41 26.24
C ASP A 539 4.02 15.57 27.27
N GLY A 540 3.48 14.41 26.84
CA GLY A 540 2.74 13.44 27.66
C GLY A 540 1.23 13.60 27.66
N GLY A 541 0.67 14.51 26.84
CA GLY A 541 -0.77 14.72 26.73
C GLY A 541 -1.49 13.52 26.08
N GLU A 542 -2.60 13.07 26.67
CA GLU A 542 -3.42 12.00 26.10
C GLU A 542 -4.25 12.52 24.92
N ILE A 543 -3.98 12.00 23.72
CA ILE A 543 -4.75 12.26 22.50
C ILE A 543 -5.90 11.25 22.37
N TYR A 544 -5.65 9.98 22.73
CA TYR A 544 -6.60 8.88 22.66
C TYR A 544 -6.21 7.77 23.63
N THR A 545 -7.18 7.20 24.32
CA THR A 545 -7.05 5.91 25.02
C THR A 545 -8.27 5.05 24.68
N HIS A 546 -8.04 3.79 24.30
CA HIS A 546 -9.09 2.85 23.93
C HIS A 546 -9.96 2.51 25.14
N ARG A 547 -11.28 2.53 24.95
CA ARG A 547 -12.27 2.17 25.97
C ARG A 547 -13.13 1.02 25.45
N ASN A 548 -12.91 -0.17 26.00
CA ASN A 548 -13.65 -1.37 25.60
C ASN A 548 -15.15 -1.16 25.87
N ASN A 549 -16.01 -1.26 24.84
CA ASN A 549 -17.45 -1.26 25.01
C ASN A 549 -17.97 -2.68 25.35
N THR A 550 -17.59 -3.19 26.53
CA THR A 550 -18.04 -4.51 27.01
C THR A 550 -19.45 -4.49 27.61
N SER A 551 -20.08 -3.31 27.72
CA SER A 551 -21.44 -3.16 28.27
C SER A 551 -22.52 -3.71 27.32
N ASP A 552 -22.33 -3.54 26.01
CA ASP A 552 -23.33 -3.93 25.02
C ASP A 552 -23.40 -5.46 24.84
N ARG A 553 -24.61 -6.03 24.97
CA ARG A 553 -24.84 -7.47 24.82
C ARG A 553 -25.37 -7.80 23.41
N LEU A 554 -24.51 -8.32 22.55
CA LEU A 554 -24.84 -8.70 21.16
C LEU A 554 -25.55 -10.05 21.07
N ILE A 555 -25.36 -10.95 22.04
CA ILE A 555 -25.96 -12.28 22.13
C ILE A 555 -26.43 -12.54 23.56
N SER A 556 -27.60 -13.16 23.75
CA SER A 556 -28.02 -13.64 25.07
C SER A 556 -27.06 -14.73 25.57
N GLN A 557 -26.78 -14.76 26.88
CA GLN A 557 -25.88 -15.75 27.48
C GLN A 557 -26.26 -17.19 27.10
N LYS A 558 -27.56 -17.50 27.09
CA LYS A 558 -28.12 -18.78 26.63
C LYS A 558 -27.69 -19.13 25.19
N HIS A 559 -27.88 -18.21 24.23
CA HIS A 559 -27.53 -18.49 22.83
C HIS A 559 -26.01 -18.50 22.61
N ALA A 560 -25.25 -17.70 23.37
CA ALA A 560 -23.78 -17.73 23.36
C ALA A 560 -23.26 -19.09 23.85
N GLN A 561 -23.75 -19.60 24.98
CA GLN A 561 -23.33 -20.90 25.54
C GLN A 561 -23.79 -22.09 24.69
N GLN A 562 -24.99 -22.04 24.09
CA GLN A 562 -25.43 -23.01 23.09
C GLN A 562 -24.57 -22.99 21.82
N MET A 563 -24.09 -21.82 21.38
CA MET A 563 -23.12 -21.73 20.30
C MET A 563 -21.73 -22.24 20.71
N LYS A 564 -21.28 -21.98 21.95
CA LYS A 564 -20.02 -22.49 22.51
C LYS A 564 -20.02 -24.03 22.51
N ASP A 565 -21.10 -24.68 22.96
CA ASP A 565 -21.26 -26.14 22.85
C ASP A 565 -21.20 -26.66 21.40
N MET A 566 -21.96 -26.08 20.47
CA MET A 566 -21.94 -26.57 19.09
C MET A 566 -20.60 -26.29 18.38
N LEU A 567 -19.81 -25.31 18.86
CA LEU A 567 -18.43 -25.05 18.42
C LEU A 567 -17.42 -26.00 19.08
N PHE A 568 -17.63 -26.41 20.35
CA PHE A 568 -16.87 -27.47 21.01
C PHE A 568 -17.01 -28.78 20.25
N ALA A 569 -18.24 -29.17 19.87
CA ALA A 569 -18.47 -30.38 19.09
C ALA A 569 -17.73 -30.41 17.72
N VAL A 570 -17.37 -29.24 17.16
CA VAL A 570 -16.53 -29.16 15.94
C VAL A 570 -15.08 -29.53 16.23
N THR A 571 -14.53 -29.04 17.34
CA THR A 571 -13.11 -29.14 17.74
C THR A 571 -12.79 -30.35 18.60
N ASP A 572 -13.79 -30.93 19.25
CA ASP A 572 -13.71 -32.19 19.97
C ASP A 572 -13.70 -33.37 18.98
N TRP A 573 -14.85 -33.79 18.48
CA TRP A 573 -14.99 -34.97 17.59
C TRP A 573 -15.25 -34.62 16.12
N GLY A 574 -15.57 -33.36 15.81
CA GLY A 574 -16.01 -32.89 14.50
C GLY A 574 -14.90 -32.59 13.49
N THR A 575 -15.22 -31.72 12.53
CA THR A 575 -14.33 -31.35 11.41
C THR A 575 -13.06 -30.59 11.82
N GLY A 576 -13.02 -30.02 13.02
CA GLY A 576 -11.91 -29.25 13.58
C GLY A 576 -11.03 -30.04 14.55
N LYS A 577 -11.17 -31.37 14.69
CA LYS A 577 -10.54 -32.19 15.74
C LYS A 577 -9.01 -32.16 15.90
N ARG A 578 -8.29 -31.43 15.04
CA ARG A 578 -6.86 -31.11 15.21
C ARG A 578 -6.62 -29.87 16.09
N ALA A 579 -7.69 -29.17 16.50
CA ALA A 579 -7.63 -27.99 17.35
C ALA A 579 -7.67 -28.31 18.85
N ARG A 580 -7.77 -29.60 19.25
CA ARG A 580 -7.64 -29.97 20.67
C ARG A 580 -6.28 -29.50 21.20
N ILE A 581 -6.25 -29.05 22.44
CA ILE A 581 -5.05 -28.68 23.19
C ILE A 581 -5.13 -29.48 24.48
N ASP A 582 -4.01 -30.05 24.94
CA ASP A 582 -4.03 -30.80 26.20
C ASP A 582 -4.18 -29.83 27.38
N GLY A 583 -5.10 -30.15 28.30
CA GLY A 583 -5.44 -29.30 29.44
C GLY A 583 -6.39 -28.12 29.15
N PHE A 584 -6.76 -27.85 27.88
CA PHE A 584 -7.59 -26.70 27.52
C PHE A 584 -8.78 -27.03 26.60
N GLN A 585 -9.93 -26.42 26.87
CA GLN A 585 -11.07 -26.49 25.97
C GLN A 585 -10.89 -25.57 24.75
N ALA A 586 -10.79 -26.17 23.57
CA ALA A 586 -10.77 -25.47 22.30
C ALA A 586 -12.15 -25.47 21.65
N PHE A 587 -12.56 -24.32 21.10
CA PHE A 587 -13.84 -24.10 20.42
C PHE A 587 -13.57 -23.50 19.04
N GLY A 588 -14.27 -23.89 17.98
CA GLY A 588 -14.01 -23.25 16.68
C GLY A 588 -14.75 -23.79 15.47
N LYS A 589 -14.40 -23.26 14.30
CA LYS A 589 -15.01 -23.65 13.03
C LYS A 589 -14.04 -23.65 11.85
N THR A 590 -14.02 -24.78 11.17
CA THR A 590 -13.41 -24.97 9.85
C THR A 590 -14.18 -24.28 8.73
N GLY A 591 -13.46 -23.56 7.86
CA GLY A 591 -13.92 -23.07 6.56
C GLY A 591 -13.11 -23.68 5.42
N THR A 592 -13.75 -23.87 4.27
CA THR A 592 -13.12 -24.41 3.04
C THR A 592 -13.96 -23.95 1.85
N THR A 593 -13.31 -23.42 0.83
CA THR A 593 -13.99 -22.94 -0.39
C THR A 593 -14.13 -24.04 -1.44
N GLN A 594 -15.06 -23.84 -2.38
CA GLN A 594 -15.22 -24.73 -3.52
C GLN A 594 -13.94 -24.71 -4.37
N ASN A 595 -13.53 -25.87 -4.87
CA ASN A 595 -12.26 -26.09 -5.57
C ASN A 595 -11.00 -25.78 -4.71
N TYR A 596 -11.10 -25.83 -3.38
CA TYR A 596 -9.96 -25.75 -2.45
C TYR A 596 -9.05 -24.52 -2.65
N LYS A 597 -9.62 -23.34 -2.87
CA LYS A 597 -8.83 -22.09 -3.03
C LYS A 597 -8.34 -21.51 -1.71
N ASP A 598 -9.13 -21.70 -0.65
CA ASP A 598 -8.94 -21.12 0.67
C ASP A 598 -9.31 -22.15 1.74
N GLY A 599 -8.40 -22.35 2.69
CA GLY A 599 -8.67 -23.01 3.97
C GLY A 599 -8.74 -22.00 5.09
N TRP A 600 -9.67 -22.21 6.03
CA TRP A 600 -9.83 -21.35 7.21
C TRP A 600 -9.99 -22.17 8.47
N PHE A 601 -9.46 -21.68 9.58
CA PHE A 601 -9.89 -22.07 10.91
C PHE A 601 -9.98 -20.83 11.80
N ILE A 602 -11.13 -20.68 12.46
CA ILE A 602 -11.38 -19.62 13.45
C ILE A 602 -11.74 -20.32 14.75
N GLY A 603 -11.02 -20.06 15.83
CA GLY A 603 -11.24 -20.74 17.10
C GLY A 603 -10.64 -20.03 18.30
N PHE A 604 -11.13 -20.36 19.49
CA PHE A 604 -10.78 -19.75 20.76
C PHE A 604 -10.67 -20.76 21.91
N THR A 605 -10.04 -20.32 22.99
CA THR A 605 -10.01 -20.93 24.33
C THR A 605 -10.72 -19.98 25.33
N SER A 606 -10.50 -20.17 26.63
CA SER A 606 -10.78 -19.18 27.69
C SER A 606 -10.13 -17.81 27.44
N GLU A 607 -8.86 -17.79 27.05
CA GLU A 607 -8.03 -16.57 27.06
C GLU A 607 -7.85 -15.90 25.70
N TYR A 608 -7.70 -16.69 24.63
CA TYR A 608 -7.38 -16.17 23.30
C TYR A 608 -8.32 -16.66 22.21
N ILE A 609 -8.57 -15.79 21.22
CA ILE A 609 -9.13 -16.17 19.92
C ILE A 609 -8.09 -15.97 18.82
N ALA A 610 -7.98 -16.93 17.92
CA ALA A 610 -7.19 -16.77 16.70
C ALA A 610 -7.96 -17.20 15.45
N GLY A 611 -7.67 -16.52 14.35
CA GLY A 611 -8.12 -16.85 13.02
C GLY A 611 -6.93 -17.08 12.10
N VAL A 612 -7.00 -18.17 11.31
CA VAL A 612 -5.99 -18.53 10.30
C VAL A 612 -6.66 -18.68 8.93
N TRP A 613 -6.04 -18.07 7.91
CA TRP A 613 -6.35 -18.29 6.49
C TRP A 613 -5.11 -18.87 5.78
N VAL A 614 -5.35 -19.77 4.81
CA VAL A 614 -4.31 -20.42 4.00
C VAL A 614 -4.77 -20.51 2.54
N GLY A 615 -3.97 -20.05 1.58
CA GLY A 615 -4.34 -20.06 0.16
C GLY A 615 -3.34 -19.38 -0.80
N ASN A 616 -3.83 -19.03 -1.99
CA ASN A 616 -3.03 -18.41 -3.06
C ASN A 616 -3.60 -17.05 -3.49
N ASP A 617 -2.75 -16.02 -3.58
CA ASP A 617 -3.13 -14.63 -3.94
C ASP A 617 -3.84 -14.52 -5.29
N ASP A 618 -3.41 -15.32 -6.27
CA ASP A 618 -3.94 -15.43 -7.63
C ASP A 618 -5.25 -16.24 -7.74
N ASN A 619 -5.80 -16.72 -6.62
CA ASN A 619 -6.96 -17.61 -6.54
C ASN A 619 -6.80 -18.96 -7.26
N THR A 620 -5.57 -19.41 -7.51
CA THR A 620 -5.30 -20.78 -8.00
C THR A 620 -5.67 -21.83 -6.93
N PRO A 621 -6.33 -22.94 -7.31
CA PRO A 621 -6.63 -24.05 -6.40
C PRO A 621 -5.40 -24.57 -5.67
N THR A 622 -5.56 -24.90 -4.39
CA THR A 622 -4.57 -25.67 -3.62
C THR A 622 -4.78 -27.17 -3.85
N LYS A 623 -3.79 -27.98 -3.51
CA LYS A 623 -3.84 -29.46 -3.57
C LYS A 623 -4.57 -30.04 -2.36
N LYS A 624 -5.88 -29.75 -2.25
CA LYS A 624 -6.80 -30.19 -1.18
C LYS A 624 -6.50 -29.60 0.22
N VAL A 625 -6.17 -28.32 0.32
CA VAL A 625 -6.24 -27.62 1.63
C VAL A 625 -7.70 -27.54 2.07
N THR A 626 -7.93 -27.76 3.36
CA THR A 626 -9.23 -27.67 4.01
C THR A 626 -9.04 -26.99 5.36
N GLY A 627 -10.11 -26.51 5.98
CA GLY A 627 -10.02 -25.87 7.30
C GLY A 627 -9.31 -26.76 8.32
N GLY A 628 -9.69 -28.04 8.36
CA GLY A 628 -9.15 -29.05 9.28
C GLY A 628 -7.81 -29.68 8.90
N ASN A 629 -7.03 -29.07 7.99
CA ASN A 629 -5.59 -29.38 7.84
C ASN A 629 -4.72 -28.16 8.21
N LEU A 630 -4.05 -27.52 7.25
CA LEU A 630 -3.03 -26.49 7.54
C LEU A 630 -3.54 -25.31 8.40
N PRO A 631 -4.76 -24.76 8.20
CA PRO A 631 -5.28 -23.67 9.04
C PRO A 631 -5.47 -24.09 10.50
N THR A 632 -6.03 -25.28 10.76
CA THR A 632 -6.14 -25.81 12.12
C THR A 632 -4.79 -26.20 12.71
N GLN A 633 -3.84 -26.72 11.92
CA GLN A 633 -2.51 -27.04 12.42
C GLN A 633 -1.78 -25.77 12.89
N ILE A 634 -1.70 -24.72 12.06
CA ILE A 634 -1.11 -23.43 12.45
C ILE A 634 -1.79 -22.85 13.71
N TRP A 635 -3.11 -23.02 13.85
CA TRP A 635 -3.85 -22.59 15.04
C TRP A 635 -3.48 -23.41 16.28
N HIS A 636 -3.38 -24.74 16.15
CA HIS A 636 -2.99 -25.64 17.25
C HIS A 636 -1.55 -25.40 17.68
N ASP A 637 -0.60 -25.35 16.73
CA ASP A 637 0.82 -25.12 16.99
C ASP A 637 1.05 -23.78 17.71
N LEU A 638 0.31 -22.72 17.34
CA LEU A 638 0.27 -21.44 18.07
C LEU A 638 -0.34 -21.59 19.46
N MET A 639 -1.56 -22.13 19.56
CA MET A 639 -2.30 -22.14 20.81
C MET A 639 -1.66 -23.06 21.86
N ASN A 640 -1.09 -24.18 21.46
CA ASN A 640 -0.41 -25.13 22.35
C ASN A 640 0.83 -24.50 23.00
N GLU A 641 1.59 -23.68 22.26
CA GLU A 641 2.74 -22.95 22.81
C GLU A 641 2.29 -21.86 23.80
N ILE A 642 1.32 -21.00 23.44
CA ILE A 642 0.92 -19.86 24.28
C ILE A 642 0.03 -20.23 25.50
N HIS A 643 -0.45 -21.48 25.58
CA HIS A 643 -1.14 -22.01 26.75
C HIS A 643 -0.23 -22.88 27.64
N ASN A 644 1.03 -23.08 27.25
CA ASN A 644 2.00 -23.82 28.05
C ASN A 644 2.24 -23.11 29.40
N GLY A 645 1.93 -23.78 30.51
CA GLY A 645 2.01 -23.20 31.85
C GLY A 645 0.79 -22.37 32.29
N LEU A 646 -0.26 -22.24 31.47
CA LEU A 646 -1.55 -21.69 31.89
C LEU A 646 -2.47 -22.78 32.45
N THR A 647 -3.52 -22.37 33.17
CA THR A 647 -4.61 -23.26 33.65
C THR A 647 -5.95 -22.82 33.08
N ASP A 648 -6.80 -23.76 32.68
CA ASP A 648 -8.11 -23.43 32.09
C ASP A 648 -9.15 -23.05 33.16
N ASP A 649 -9.75 -21.87 32.98
CA ASP A 649 -10.81 -21.29 33.84
C ASP A 649 -12.03 -20.87 32.98
N ASP A 650 -12.30 -21.60 31.88
CA ASP A 650 -13.36 -21.24 30.94
C ASP A 650 -14.80 -21.46 31.46
N GLY A 651 -14.94 -22.06 32.64
CA GLY A 651 -16.20 -22.36 33.33
C GLY A 651 -17.16 -23.27 32.57
N PHE A 652 -16.75 -23.91 31.48
CA PHE A 652 -17.64 -24.65 30.60
C PHE A 652 -17.77 -26.10 31.05
N THR A 653 -18.85 -26.40 31.77
CA THR A 653 -19.41 -27.75 31.75
C THR A 653 -20.13 -27.97 30.42
N THR A 654 -19.95 -29.16 29.83
CA THR A 654 -20.91 -29.67 28.85
C THR A 654 -22.24 -29.84 29.58
N GLY A 655 -23.14 -28.87 29.42
CA GLY A 655 -24.37 -28.78 30.22
C GLY A 655 -25.16 -30.09 30.16
N GLY A 656 -25.54 -30.60 31.33
CA GLY A 656 -26.17 -31.92 31.51
C GLY A 656 -27.54 -32.02 30.84
N THR A 657 -27.55 -32.29 29.53
CA THR A 657 -28.66 -32.97 28.87
C THR A 657 -28.42 -34.45 29.03
N ASP A 658 -29.18 -35.08 29.94
CA ASP A 658 -29.14 -36.51 30.15
C ASP A 658 -29.48 -37.26 28.85
N GLU A 659 -28.51 -37.94 28.23
CA GLU A 659 -28.76 -38.83 27.10
C GLU A 659 -29.62 -40.05 27.52
N SER A 660 -29.82 -40.25 28.83
CA SER A 660 -30.76 -41.22 29.41
C SER A 660 -32.23 -40.76 29.42
N ALA A 661 -32.51 -39.46 29.30
CA ALA A 661 -33.83 -38.89 29.60
C ALA A 661 -34.75 -38.66 28.39
N ILE A 662 -34.45 -39.26 27.23
CA ILE A 662 -35.35 -39.27 26.07
C ILE A 662 -35.81 -40.71 25.82
N SER A 663 -36.99 -41.07 26.36
CA SER A 663 -37.69 -42.26 25.87
C SER A 663 -38.08 -42.08 24.41
N GLN A 664 -38.22 -43.18 23.67
CA GLN A 664 -38.71 -43.15 22.29
C GLN A 664 -40.15 -42.59 22.20
N ASP A 665 -40.91 -42.65 23.28
CA ASP A 665 -42.32 -42.23 23.36
C ASP A 665 -42.50 -40.71 23.16
N ASP A 666 -41.64 -39.87 23.75
CA ASP A 666 -41.72 -38.41 23.63
C ASP A 666 -41.42 -37.92 22.21
N ALA A 667 -40.60 -38.67 21.47
CA ALA A 667 -40.37 -38.42 20.04
C ALA A 667 -41.61 -38.73 19.19
N ILE A 668 -42.43 -39.69 19.61
CA ILE A 668 -43.69 -40.07 18.93
C ILE A 668 -44.81 -39.09 19.27
N ALA A 669 -44.91 -38.63 20.53
CA ALA A 669 -45.90 -37.64 20.96
C ALA A 669 -45.82 -36.32 20.17
N ASN A 670 -44.61 -35.87 19.84
CA ASN A 670 -44.37 -34.67 19.02
C ASN A 670 -44.64 -34.87 17.51
N LEU A 671 -44.77 -36.12 17.04
CA LEU A 671 -45.04 -36.47 15.64
C LEU A 671 -46.55 -36.57 15.31
N LEU A 672 -47.42 -36.52 16.31
CA LEU A 672 -48.88 -36.68 16.15
C LEU A 672 -49.68 -35.37 16.32
N ASN A 673 -49.00 -34.24 16.56
CA ASN A 673 -49.62 -32.93 16.87
C ASN A 673 -49.21 -31.78 15.93
N ASN A 674 -48.74 -32.07 14.71
CA ASN A 674 -48.49 -31.09 13.63
C ASN A 674 -48.77 -31.67 12.23
#